data_AF-Q2QU42-F1
#
_entry.id   AF-Q2QU42-F1
#
_cell.length_a   1.000
_cell.length_b   1.000
_cell.length_c   1.000
_cell.angle_alpha   90.00
_cell.angle_beta   90.00
_cell.angle_gamma   90.00
#
_symmetry.space_group_name_H-M   'P 1'
#
loop_
_entity.id
_entity.type
_entity.pdbx_description
1 polymer ?
#
loop_
_entity_poly.entity_id
_entity_poly.type
_entity_poly.pdbx_seq_one_letter_code
_entity_poly.pdbx_strand_id
1 'polypeptide(L)'
;MADSSSSSMTNQLRETQKQETTIRAHILKPNTSNHHHHQQQQQQQQQQQQQQGEDLSKKKQQEEETSPRWPVGGHGGGGTWRSDLRIPGLVEMELCIMLLECCSQERTYLPYYGLLAQRLCLINKVYQKNFEKCFAKQYSMIDRLDTNKLGNVANFFAHLLATDALPWHVLAYIRLTEEDTTSSSRIFIKILFHELSDHLGIRQLNKRLSDPKMKDYFDSIFLMDHPKNTRFWINFFTSIGLGGITETLREYQCLQCNNRSQNQVLMRVAETQKKKKNRMAEPRFPPPETLKIALLCLLLPLFSPATASIPSAASTSSDRSCIADERAALLAIKATFFDPNSRLASWQGEDCCSWWGVRCSNRTGHVIKLRLRGNTDDCLSFYGDKLRGEMSYSLVSLQKLRYLDLSCNNFNWSQIPVFLGSLPSLRYLNLSYGFFYGSVPPQLGNLSKLAYLDLTSYSYNQLYSVALSWLSHLSSLKHLVMNHVNLTTAVDWVDEINMLPALKVLYLKQCGLRKTVPFLRRSNITGLEVLDISGNRFHTKIAPNWFWNITSLSALDIRSCGFFGSIPDEIGRMASLEEVYFQGNNLMSTMIPSSFKNLCNLKVLDLRSTNTTGDIRELIEKLPNCHWNKLQQLGLSYNNIGGTLPNWSEPLANLTVLLLSNTNISGAMPSSIWALTKLNILDLCSNKLNGTVREDQLGNLTNLVYLGLGNTHLQIKASSDWIPPFKLQFSGNLPLWMGKKFLPILSLLRLRSNMFSGHIPTELTRIDQLQFLDLAENYFSGSIPDSLVNLSAMARTSGYSVLLDEVIATGQGAILNFSWNLINGEIPETIGQLKQLESLDLSHNELSGEIPSSMQDLNALGTMNLSYNNLSGRIPRGNTMGSYDASSYIGNIGLCGPPLTRNCSGNATSKDLPRNHVDLEHISLYLGMAIGFVLSLWVVLCLLLFKTSWRKSYFMFVDRQQKKIYVSVKIRSAVLKRKLGANNH
;
A
#
# COMPACT_ATOMS: atom_id res chain seq x y z
N MET A 1 50.80 -41.43 -78.12
CA MET A 1 51.45 -41.23 -76.80
C MET A 1 50.41 -40.68 -75.83
N ALA A 2 50.72 -40.58 -74.55
CA ALA A 2 49.72 -40.38 -73.48
C ALA A 2 49.27 -38.92 -73.31
N ASP A 3 48.35 -38.75 -72.35
CA ASP A 3 47.83 -37.52 -71.71
C ASP A 3 46.72 -36.67 -72.36
N SER A 4 45.89 -36.16 -71.44
CA SER A 4 44.92 -35.05 -71.52
C SER A 4 43.52 -35.27 -72.14
N SER A 5 42.55 -34.52 -71.58
CA SER A 5 41.22 -34.17 -72.13
C SER A 5 40.07 -35.22 -72.18
N SER A 6 39.60 -35.73 -71.03
CA SER A 6 38.32 -36.50 -70.98
C SER A 6 37.47 -36.36 -69.69
N SER A 7 37.26 -35.13 -69.18
CA SER A 7 36.47 -34.92 -67.95
C SER A 7 35.50 -33.73 -67.90
N SER A 8 35.45 -32.85 -68.91
CA SER A 8 34.75 -31.55 -68.79
C SER A 8 33.42 -31.39 -69.56
N MET A 9 33.01 -32.36 -70.41
CA MET A 9 31.93 -32.12 -71.39
C MET A 9 30.67 -33.01 -71.22
N THR A 10 30.74 -34.05 -70.38
CA THR A 10 29.63 -35.00 -70.14
C THR A 10 28.65 -34.58 -69.03
N ASN A 11 29.02 -33.64 -68.17
CA ASN A 11 28.16 -33.22 -67.04
C ASN A 11 27.14 -32.14 -67.42
N GLN A 12 27.48 -31.18 -68.30
CA GLN A 12 26.58 -30.08 -68.69
C GLN A 12 25.38 -30.52 -69.57
N LEU A 13 25.44 -31.71 -70.19
CA LEU A 13 24.34 -32.28 -70.99
C LEU A 13 23.34 -33.11 -70.17
N ARG A 14 23.59 -33.38 -68.88
CA ARG A 14 22.70 -34.19 -68.02
C ARG A 14 21.77 -33.38 -67.10
N GLU A 15 22.03 -32.09 -66.92
CA GLU A 15 21.22 -31.24 -66.05
C GLU A 15 20.11 -30.50 -66.81
N THR A 16 20.37 -30.07 -68.05
CA THR A 16 19.39 -29.39 -68.92
C THR A 16 18.23 -30.29 -69.34
N GLN A 17 18.49 -31.54 -69.75
CA GLN A 17 17.43 -32.50 -70.11
C GLN A 17 16.56 -32.94 -68.91
N LYS A 18 16.93 -32.60 -67.67
CA LYS A 18 16.15 -32.90 -66.46
C LYS A 18 15.17 -31.80 -66.04
N GLN A 19 15.18 -30.63 -66.67
CA GLN A 19 14.29 -29.52 -66.33
C GLN A 19 13.09 -29.36 -67.28
N GLU A 20 13.17 -29.79 -68.54
CA GLU A 20 12.04 -29.65 -69.48
C GLU A 20 10.90 -30.67 -69.27
N THR A 21 11.16 -31.82 -68.66
CA THR A 21 10.14 -32.87 -68.46
C THR A 21 9.11 -32.53 -67.37
N THR A 22 9.35 -31.49 -66.56
CA THR A 22 8.53 -31.15 -65.38
C THR A 22 7.39 -30.17 -65.68
N ILE A 23 7.39 -29.49 -66.85
CA ILE A 23 6.54 -28.31 -67.09
C ILE A 23 5.30 -28.59 -67.97
N ARG A 24 5.18 -29.78 -68.57
CA ARG A 24 4.06 -30.15 -69.49
C ARG A 24 3.24 -31.39 -69.07
N ALA A 25 2.97 -31.53 -67.77
CA ALA A 25 2.10 -32.57 -67.22
C ALA A 25 1.03 -32.01 -66.26
N HIS A 26 0.29 -31.00 -66.71
CA HIS A 26 -0.95 -30.51 -66.08
C HIS A 26 -2.08 -30.49 -67.11
N ILE A 27 -3.33 -30.59 -66.62
CA ILE A 27 -4.61 -30.69 -67.36
C ILE A 27 -5.02 -32.15 -67.70
N LEU A 28 -5.58 -32.89 -66.72
CA LEU A 28 -6.93 -33.52 -66.75
C LEU A 28 -7.19 -34.57 -65.64
N LYS A 29 -8.24 -34.34 -64.82
CA LYS A 29 -8.96 -35.30 -63.95
C LYS A 29 -8.17 -35.86 -62.72
N PRO A 30 -8.83 -36.47 -61.72
CA PRO A 30 -9.72 -35.77 -60.78
C PRO A 30 -9.40 -36.04 -59.29
N ASN A 31 -10.04 -35.30 -58.38
CA ASN A 31 -9.76 -35.28 -56.93
C ASN A 31 -9.94 -36.63 -56.21
N THR A 32 -8.87 -37.10 -55.55
CA THR A 32 -8.92 -38.09 -54.44
C THR A 32 -8.08 -37.69 -53.21
N SER A 33 -7.26 -36.64 -53.30
CA SER A 33 -6.27 -36.25 -52.27
C SER A 33 -6.84 -35.66 -50.98
N ASN A 34 -8.01 -35.00 -51.02
CA ASN A 34 -8.56 -34.26 -49.89
C ASN A 34 -8.89 -35.12 -48.66
N HIS A 35 -9.08 -36.43 -48.80
CA HIS A 35 -9.43 -37.28 -47.65
C HIS A 35 -8.20 -37.66 -46.80
N HIS A 36 -7.07 -38.02 -47.43
CA HIS A 36 -5.83 -38.29 -46.70
C HIS A 36 -5.21 -37.04 -46.07
N HIS A 37 -5.31 -35.88 -46.72
CA HIS A 37 -4.70 -34.66 -46.16
C HIS A 37 -5.43 -34.19 -44.88
N HIS A 38 -6.74 -34.39 -44.78
CA HIS A 38 -7.48 -34.16 -43.53
C HIS A 38 -7.15 -35.21 -42.45
N GLN A 39 -6.96 -36.48 -42.80
CA GLN A 39 -6.50 -37.49 -41.84
C GLN A 39 -5.10 -37.17 -41.29
N GLN A 40 -4.17 -36.73 -42.13
CA GLN A 40 -2.82 -36.32 -41.69
C GLN A 40 -2.86 -35.09 -40.77
N GLN A 41 -3.69 -34.08 -41.08
CA GLN A 41 -3.87 -32.93 -40.20
C GLN A 41 -4.48 -33.30 -38.84
N GLN A 42 -5.46 -34.22 -38.81
CA GLN A 42 -6.03 -34.71 -37.56
C GLN A 42 -5.01 -35.53 -36.74
N GLN A 43 -4.19 -36.37 -37.38
CA GLN A 43 -3.12 -37.09 -36.69
C GLN A 43 -2.03 -36.15 -36.14
N GLN A 44 -1.63 -35.12 -36.89
CA GLN A 44 -0.68 -34.12 -36.38
C GLN A 44 -1.25 -33.31 -35.20
N GLN A 45 -2.53 -32.94 -35.23
CA GLN A 45 -3.17 -32.27 -34.09
C GLN A 45 -3.28 -33.20 -32.86
N GLN A 46 -3.58 -34.49 -33.05
CA GLN A 46 -3.58 -35.46 -31.94
C GLN A 46 -2.18 -35.67 -31.35
N GLN A 47 -1.13 -35.76 -32.17
CA GLN A 47 0.25 -35.86 -31.69
C GLN A 47 0.71 -34.60 -30.95
N GLN A 48 0.35 -33.40 -31.42
CA GLN A 48 0.64 -32.15 -30.69
C GLN A 48 -0.10 -32.07 -29.35
N GLN A 49 -1.36 -32.54 -29.28
CA GLN A 49 -2.11 -32.59 -28.02
C GLN A 49 -1.53 -33.64 -27.05
N GLN A 50 -1.05 -34.79 -27.53
CA GLN A 50 -0.35 -35.77 -26.69
C GLN A 50 0.98 -35.22 -26.16
N GLN A 51 1.79 -34.56 -26.99
CA GLN A 51 3.05 -33.93 -26.55
C GLN A 51 2.82 -32.81 -25.52
N GLN A 52 1.79 -31.96 -25.71
CA GLN A 52 1.42 -30.97 -24.69
C GLN A 52 0.91 -31.61 -23.39
N GLY A 53 0.26 -32.79 -23.47
CA GLY A 53 -0.13 -33.58 -22.29
C GLY A 53 1.06 -34.15 -21.52
N GLU A 54 2.06 -34.69 -22.22
CA GLU A 54 3.29 -35.20 -21.59
C GLU A 54 4.14 -34.10 -20.94
N ASP A 55 4.28 -32.93 -21.58
CA ASP A 55 5.02 -31.81 -20.99
C ASP A 55 4.31 -31.25 -19.75
N LEU A 56 2.97 -31.22 -19.73
CA LEU A 56 2.21 -30.89 -18.51
C LEU A 56 2.38 -31.94 -17.40
N SER A 57 2.48 -33.22 -17.77
CA SER A 57 2.72 -34.32 -16.83
C SER A 57 4.11 -34.20 -16.19
N LYS A 58 5.15 -34.01 -17.01
CA LYS A 58 6.54 -33.84 -16.56
C LYS A 58 6.70 -32.58 -15.69
N LYS A 59 6.04 -31.47 -16.04
CA LYS A 59 6.01 -30.26 -15.19
C LYS A 59 5.42 -30.52 -13.81
N LYS A 60 4.30 -31.25 -13.71
CA LYS A 60 3.70 -31.58 -12.41
C LYS A 60 4.64 -32.41 -11.52
N GLN A 61 5.30 -33.42 -12.08
CA GLN A 61 6.27 -34.21 -11.32
C GLN A 61 7.46 -33.37 -10.84
N GLN A 62 7.92 -32.40 -11.65
CA GLN A 62 9.05 -31.53 -11.30
C GLN A 62 8.69 -30.42 -10.29
N GLU A 63 7.42 -30.01 -10.23
CA GLU A 63 6.89 -29.09 -9.21
C GLU A 63 6.64 -29.79 -7.84
N GLU A 64 6.45 -31.11 -7.80
CA GLU A 64 6.33 -31.86 -6.53
C GLU A 64 7.69 -32.15 -5.85
N GLU A 65 8.80 -32.25 -6.59
CA GLU A 65 10.13 -32.49 -6.00
C GLU A 65 10.84 -31.25 -5.46
N THR A 66 10.37 -30.02 -5.75
CA THR A 66 11.12 -28.77 -5.53
C THR A 66 10.55 -27.85 -4.44
N SER A 67 9.92 -28.41 -3.40
CA SER A 67 9.49 -27.66 -2.21
C SER A 67 10.55 -27.71 -1.08
N PRO A 68 10.91 -26.58 -0.43
CA PRO A 68 12.03 -26.54 0.51
C PRO A 68 11.75 -27.30 1.81
N ARG A 69 12.58 -28.32 2.11
CA ARG A 69 12.57 -29.03 3.39
C ARG A 69 13.07 -28.11 4.51
N TRP A 70 12.24 -27.87 5.51
CA TRP A 70 12.69 -27.34 6.79
C TRP A 70 13.40 -28.46 7.59
N PRO A 71 14.56 -28.20 8.24
CA PRO A 71 15.26 -29.20 9.01
C PRO A 71 14.56 -29.44 10.36
N VAL A 72 13.98 -30.63 10.53
CA VAL A 72 13.49 -31.09 11.83
C VAL A 72 14.61 -31.80 12.56
N GLY A 73 15.15 -31.17 13.62
CA GLY A 73 15.99 -31.85 14.60
C GLY A 73 15.19 -32.96 15.28
N GLY A 74 15.74 -34.18 15.32
CA GLY A 74 14.95 -35.36 15.63
C GLY A 74 14.65 -35.55 17.13
N HIS A 75 13.52 -36.20 17.40
CA HIS A 75 13.56 -37.48 18.12
C HIS A 75 12.52 -38.44 17.52
N GLY A 76 12.77 -39.75 17.65
CA GLY A 76 12.10 -40.78 16.85
C GLY A 76 10.72 -41.23 17.36
N GLY A 77 9.88 -41.68 16.44
CA GLY A 77 8.58 -42.30 16.69
C GLY A 77 7.92 -42.71 15.37
N GLY A 78 8.11 -43.97 14.96
CA GLY A 78 7.65 -44.44 13.64
C GLY A 78 6.14 -44.57 13.54
N GLY A 79 5.52 -43.85 12.61
CA GLY A 79 4.09 -43.95 12.30
C GLY A 79 3.82 -43.78 10.80
N THR A 80 3.39 -44.85 10.12
CA THR A 80 3.15 -44.86 8.68
C THR A 80 1.81 -44.21 8.32
N TRP A 81 1.83 -42.96 7.88
CA TRP A 81 0.65 -42.30 7.33
C TRP A 81 0.56 -42.51 5.81
N ARG A 82 -0.11 -43.60 5.42
CA ARG A 82 -0.60 -43.76 4.04
C ARG A 82 -1.70 -42.73 3.74
N SER A 83 -1.77 -42.37 2.48
CA SER A 83 -2.76 -41.52 1.81
C SER A 83 -4.23 -41.94 2.07
N ASP A 84 -4.82 -41.51 3.17
CA ASP A 84 -6.29 -41.58 3.38
C ASP A 84 -6.76 -40.50 4.36
N LEU A 85 -6.53 -39.21 4.04
CA LEU A 85 -7.03 -38.07 4.83
C LEU A 85 -8.54 -37.87 4.62
N ARG A 86 -9.35 -38.82 5.08
CA ARG A 86 -10.82 -38.74 5.10
C ARG A 86 -11.27 -37.77 6.19
N ILE A 87 -11.17 -36.48 5.88
CA ILE A 87 -11.85 -35.43 6.64
C ILE A 87 -13.36 -35.76 6.60
N PRO A 88 -14.05 -35.90 7.75
CA PRO A 88 -15.50 -36.08 7.74
C PRO A 88 -16.17 -34.85 7.13
N GLY A 89 -17.10 -35.04 6.18
CA GLY A 89 -17.71 -33.96 5.37
C GLY A 89 -18.52 -32.89 6.14
N LEU A 90 -18.57 -32.96 7.47
CA LEU A 90 -18.98 -31.87 8.36
C LEU A 90 -17.93 -30.75 8.37
N VAL A 91 -16.65 -31.08 8.52
CA VAL A 91 -15.55 -30.11 8.73
C VAL A 91 -15.34 -29.22 7.49
N GLU A 92 -15.50 -29.77 6.27
CA GLU A 92 -15.41 -28.98 5.03
C GLU A 92 -16.56 -27.96 4.88
N MET A 93 -17.72 -28.23 5.50
CA MET A 93 -18.86 -27.31 5.53
C MET A 93 -18.67 -26.28 6.65
N GLU A 94 -18.19 -26.71 7.82
CA GLU A 94 -17.82 -25.83 8.95
C GLU A 94 -16.74 -24.82 8.55
N LEU A 95 -15.72 -25.23 7.78
CA LEU A 95 -14.71 -24.32 7.25
C LEU A 95 -15.33 -23.25 6.34
N CYS A 96 -16.26 -23.61 5.45
CA CYS A 96 -16.98 -22.65 4.60
C CYS A 96 -17.83 -21.68 5.40
N ILE A 97 -18.54 -22.18 6.43
CA ILE A 97 -19.37 -21.36 7.32
C ILE A 97 -18.48 -20.40 8.11
N MET A 98 -17.41 -20.88 8.74
CA MET A 98 -16.47 -20.08 9.52
C MET A 98 -15.85 -18.95 8.67
N LEU A 99 -15.39 -19.25 7.46
CA LEU A 99 -14.81 -18.25 6.55
C LEU A 99 -15.80 -17.12 6.23
N LEU A 100 -17.05 -17.49 5.94
CA LEU A 100 -18.13 -16.58 5.59
C LEU A 100 -18.66 -15.80 6.81
N GLU A 101 -18.70 -16.44 7.99
CA GLU A 101 -19.15 -15.84 9.23
C GLU A 101 -18.12 -14.84 9.76
N CYS A 102 -16.83 -15.18 9.79
CA CYS A 102 -15.75 -14.22 10.04
C CYS A 102 -15.81 -13.04 9.07
N CYS A 103 -15.92 -13.31 7.76
CA CYS A 103 -16.07 -12.27 6.74
C CYS A 103 -17.29 -11.37 7.01
N SER A 104 -18.41 -11.92 7.46
CA SER A 104 -19.61 -11.14 7.77
C SER A 104 -19.41 -10.18 8.95
N GLN A 105 -18.72 -10.61 10.01
CA GLN A 105 -18.57 -9.85 11.26
C GLN A 105 -17.54 -8.71 11.16
N GLU A 106 -16.74 -8.67 10.09
CA GLU A 106 -15.79 -7.59 9.85
C GLU A 106 -16.44 -6.20 9.77
N ARG A 107 -15.70 -5.17 10.18
CA ARG A 107 -16.20 -3.78 10.10
C ARG A 107 -16.34 -3.30 8.66
N THR A 108 -15.54 -3.85 7.75
CA THR A 108 -15.51 -3.58 6.30
C THR A 108 -14.98 -4.82 5.59
N TYR A 109 -15.56 -5.19 4.44
CA TYR A 109 -15.13 -6.36 3.66
C TYR A 109 -13.62 -6.37 3.37
N LEU A 110 -12.96 -7.49 3.72
CA LEU A 110 -11.55 -7.74 3.43
C LEU A 110 -11.43 -8.73 2.26
N PRO A 111 -10.84 -8.36 1.10
CA PRO A 111 -10.70 -9.26 -0.06
C PRO A 111 -9.94 -10.56 0.20
N TYR A 112 -9.20 -10.64 1.32
CA TYR A 112 -8.60 -11.86 1.84
C TYR A 112 -9.59 -13.05 1.89
N TYR A 113 -10.82 -12.83 2.36
CA TYR A 113 -11.81 -13.90 2.51
C TYR A 113 -12.26 -14.47 1.15
N GLY A 114 -12.54 -13.60 0.17
CA GLY A 114 -12.85 -14.00 -1.21
C GLY A 114 -11.69 -14.74 -1.88
N LEU A 115 -10.46 -14.25 -1.73
CA LEU A 115 -9.25 -14.89 -2.25
C LEU A 115 -8.96 -16.26 -1.60
N LEU A 116 -9.24 -16.43 -0.31
CA LEU A 116 -9.06 -17.70 0.40
C LEU A 116 -10.14 -18.72 0.00
N ALA A 117 -11.40 -18.30 -0.06
CA ALA A 117 -12.50 -19.14 -0.55
C ALA A 117 -12.31 -19.56 -2.01
N GLN A 118 -11.83 -18.64 -2.87
CA GLN A 118 -11.45 -18.93 -4.26
C GLN A 118 -10.40 -20.05 -4.33
N ARG A 119 -9.35 -19.99 -3.49
CA ARG A 119 -8.32 -21.03 -3.42
C ARG A 119 -8.90 -22.37 -2.97
N LEU A 120 -9.80 -22.40 -1.98
CA LEU A 120 -10.47 -23.63 -1.55
C LEU A 120 -11.28 -24.28 -2.68
N CYS A 121 -12.07 -23.50 -3.43
CA CYS A 121 -12.79 -23.99 -4.62
C CYS A 121 -11.85 -24.58 -5.70
N LEU A 122 -10.68 -23.98 -5.90
CA LEU A 122 -9.66 -24.47 -6.85
C LEU A 122 -8.95 -25.73 -6.37
N ILE A 123 -8.79 -25.93 -5.06
CA ILE A 123 -8.18 -27.12 -4.45
C ILE A 123 -9.14 -28.32 -4.47
N ASN A 124 -10.41 -28.13 -4.11
CA ASN A 124 -11.41 -29.20 -4.10
C ASN A 124 -12.83 -28.68 -4.41
N LYS A 125 -13.50 -29.32 -5.39
CA LYS A 125 -14.89 -29.01 -5.78
C LYS A 125 -15.94 -29.28 -4.69
N VAL A 126 -15.59 -29.95 -3.59
CA VAL A 126 -16.48 -30.03 -2.42
C VAL A 126 -16.68 -28.64 -1.78
N TYR A 127 -15.64 -27.80 -1.73
CA TYR A 127 -15.76 -26.42 -1.24
C TYR A 127 -16.67 -25.57 -2.13
N GLN A 128 -16.61 -25.74 -3.46
CA GLN A 128 -17.55 -25.11 -4.40
C GLN A 128 -19.00 -25.44 -4.02
N LYS A 129 -19.33 -26.74 -3.88
CA LYS A 129 -20.67 -27.20 -3.46
C LYS A 129 -21.07 -26.74 -2.05
N ASN A 130 -20.13 -26.53 -1.15
CA ASN A 130 -20.41 -26.03 0.20
C ASN A 130 -20.63 -24.52 0.22
N PHE A 131 -19.92 -23.73 -0.59
CA PHE A 131 -20.20 -22.31 -0.78
C PHE A 131 -21.52 -22.07 -1.54
N GLU A 132 -21.93 -22.95 -2.47
CA GLU A 132 -23.28 -22.93 -3.06
C GLU A 132 -24.38 -23.08 -1.99
N LYS A 133 -24.24 -24.05 -1.07
CA LYS A 133 -25.15 -24.20 0.08
C LYS A 133 -25.12 -22.96 0.99
N CYS A 134 -23.95 -22.37 1.20
CA CYS A 134 -23.81 -21.16 2.01
C CYS A 134 -24.49 -19.95 1.37
N PHE A 135 -24.42 -19.79 0.04
CA PHE A 135 -25.12 -18.74 -0.69
C PHE A 135 -26.63 -18.86 -0.49
N ALA A 136 -27.20 -20.04 -0.74
CA ALA A 136 -28.62 -20.31 -0.54
C ALA A 136 -29.05 -20.07 0.93
N LYS A 137 -28.24 -20.53 1.89
CA LYS A 137 -28.49 -20.32 3.32
C LYS A 137 -28.51 -18.84 3.69
N GLN A 138 -27.50 -18.06 3.31
CA GLN A 138 -27.44 -16.63 3.63
C GLN A 138 -28.57 -15.85 2.94
N TYR A 139 -28.84 -16.11 1.66
CA TYR A 139 -29.92 -15.42 0.94
C TYR A 139 -31.29 -15.71 1.55
N SER A 140 -31.55 -16.94 2.00
CA SER A 140 -32.80 -17.29 2.73
C SER A 140 -32.94 -16.64 4.12
N MET A 141 -31.88 -16.00 4.64
CA MET A 141 -31.86 -15.32 5.94
C MET A 141 -31.54 -13.82 5.83
N ILE A 142 -31.61 -13.27 4.62
CA ILE A 142 -31.10 -11.94 4.28
C ILE A 142 -31.77 -10.78 5.06
N ASP A 143 -33.06 -10.90 5.36
CA ASP A 143 -33.79 -9.93 6.18
C ASP A 143 -33.44 -10.00 7.68
N ARG A 144 -32.58 -10.94 8.09
CA ARG A 144 -32.03 -11.08 9.44
C ARG A 144 -30.58 -10.59 9.57
N LEU A 145 -29.93 -10.25 8.46
CA LEU A 145 -28.59 -9.68 8.45
C LEU A 145 -28.66 -8.15 8.66
N ASP A 146 -27.78 -7.61 9.48
CA ASP A 146 -27.54 -6.16 9.53
C ASP A 146 -26.86 -5.67 8.24
N THR A 147 -26.89 -4.36 7.99
CA THR A 147 -26.37 -3.75 6.76
C THR A 147 -24.88 -3.98 6.53
N ASN A 148 -24.07 -4.17 7.58
CA ASN A 148 -22.64 -4.42 7.42
C ASN A 148 -22.40 -5.88 7.02
N LYS A 149 -23.03 -6.84 7.73
CA LYS A 149 -22.98 -8.27 7.39
C LYS A 149 -23.48 -8.53 5.99
N LEU A 150 -24.62 -7.94 5.64
CA LEU A 150 -25.25 -8.05 4.34
C LEU A 150 -24.34 -7.49 3.23
N GLY A 151 -23.64 -6.37 3.46
CA GLY A 151 -22.64 -5.84 2.54
C GLY A 151 -21.41 -6.75 2.39
N ASN A 152 -20.84 -7.21 3.51
CA ASN A 152 -19.67 -8.09 3.49
C ASN A 152 -19.96 -9.42 2.78
N VAL A 153 -21.12 -10.03 3.05
CA VAL A 153 -21.58 -11.28 2.41
C VAL A 153 -21.87 -11.07 0.92
N ALA A 154 -22.41 -9.92 0.51
CA ALA A 154 -22.58 -9.57 -0.90
C ALA A 154 -21.23 -9.48 -1.65
N ASN A 155 -20.26 -8.77 -1.08
CA ASN A 155 -18.91 -8.63 -1.67
C ASN A 155 -18.16 -9.96 -1.75
N PHE A 156 -18.24 -10.79 -0.71
CA PHE A 156 -17.65 -12.13 -0.69
C PHE A 156 -18.15 -13.00 -1.85
N PHE A 157 -19.46 -13.02 -2.09
CA PHE A 157 -20.04 -13.80 -3.18
C PHE A 157 -19.85 -13.15 -4.56
N ALA A 158 -19.78 -11.81 -4.65
CA ALA A 158 -19.40 -11.12 -5.89
C ALA A 158 -17.99 -11.52 -6.35
N HIS A 159 -17.01 -11.55 -5.45
CA HIS A 159 -15.64 -12.00 -5.74
C HIS A 159 -15.63 -13.43 -6.30
N LEU A 160 -16.35 -14.36 -5.67
CA LEU A 160 -16.38 -15.76 -6.09
C LEU A 160 -17.09 -15.99 -7.43
N LEU A 161 -18.14 -15.21 -7.73
CA LEU A 161 -18.83 -15.23 -9.02
C LEU A 161 -17.98 -14.60 -10.13
N ALA A 162 -17.35 -13.43 -9.88
CA ALA A 162 -16.48 -12.77 -10.83
C ALA A 162 -15.24 -13.59 -11.21
N THR A 163 -14.76 -14.42 -10.29
CA THR A 163 -13.58 -15.29 -10.49
C THR A 163 -13.92 -16.72 -10.95
N ASP A 164 -15.20 -17.01 -11.24
CA ASP A 164 -15.73 -18.33 -11.62
C ASP A 164 -15.47 -19.46 -10.59
N ALA A 165 -15.08 -19.09 -9.37
CA ALA A 165 -14.88 -20.02 -8.26
C ALA A 165 -16.20 -20.51 -7.64
N LEU A 166 -17.27 -19.73 -7.81
CA LEU A 166 -18.66 -20.12 -7.57
C LEU A 166 -19.44 -20.03 -8.90
N PRO A 167 -20.22 -21.06 -9.28
CA PRO A 167 -20.93 -21.06 -10.55
C PRO A 167 -22.16 -20.16 -10.50
N TRP A 168 -22.49 -19.53 -11.64
CA TRP A 168 -23.52 -18.47 -11.69
C TRP A 168 -24.96 -18.99 -11.49
N HIS A 169 -25.18 -20.31 -11.50
CA HIS A 169 -26.50 -20.90 -11.22
C HIS A 169 -27.02 -20.61 -9.81
N VAL A 170 -26.16 -20.22 -8.86
CA VAL A 170 -26.61 -19.79 -7.51
C VAL A 170 -27.49 -18.54 -7.56
N LEU A 171 -27.41 -17.73 -8.62
CA LEU A 171 -28.26 -16.56 -8.78
C LEU A 171 -29.74 -16.93 -9.00
N ALA A 172 -30.06 -18.17 -9.38
CA ALA A 172 -31.43 -18.68 -9.43
C ALA A 172 -32.11 -18.81 -8.04
N TYR A 173 -31.34 -18.74 -6.93
CA TYR A 173 -31.89 -18.60 -5.58
C TYR A 173 -32.42 -17.19 -5.30
N ILE A 174 -31.99 -16.19 -6.09
CA ILE A 174 -32.54 -14.84 -6.06
C ILE A 174 -33.82 -14.82 -6.92
N ARG A 175 -34.97 -14.88 -6.25
CA ARG A 175 -36.31 -14.71 -6.85
C ARG A 175 -36.95 -13.44 -6.32
N LEU A 176 -37.28 -12.49 -7.18
CA LEU A 176 -37.71 -11.16 -6.76
C LEU A 176 -38.69 -10.50 -7.76
N THR A 177 -39.90 -10.21 -7.28
CA THR A 177 -40.96 -9.46 -7.99
C THR A 177 -41.06 -8.03 -7.46
N GLU A 178 -41.83 -7.14 -8.10
CA GLU A 178 -42.10 -5.80 -7.52
C GLU A 178 -42.72 -5.89 -6.10
N GLU A 179 -43.48 -6.95 -5.83
CA GLU A 179 -44.29 -7.12 -4.61
C GLU A 179 -43.51 -7.85 -3.49
N ASP A 180 -42.61 -8.79 -3.84
CA ASP A 180 -41.80 -9.58 -2.88
C ASP A 180 -40.45 -8.94 -2.51
N THR A 181 -39.99 -7.91 -3.24
CA THR A 181 -38.61 -7.41 -3.10
C THR A 181 -38.36 -6.57 -1.85
N THR A 182 -37.85 -7.20 -0.79
CA THR A 182 -37.50 -6.58 0.50
C THR A 182 -36.35 -5.56 0.41
N SER A 183 -36.24 -4.67 1.39
CA SER A 183 -35.15 -3.68 1.46
C SER A 183 -33.76 -4.33 1.54
N SER A 184 -33.62 -5.42 2.32
CA SER A 184 -32.36 -6.16 2.44
C SER A 184 -31.96 -6.79 1.10
N SER A 185 -32.92 -7.37 0.37
CA SER A 185 -32.72 -7.89 -0.99
C SER A 185 -32.22 -6.80 -1.97
N ARG A 186 -32.78 -5.58 -1.89
CA ARG A 186 -32.34 -4.43 -2.71
C ARG A 186 -30.91 -3.99 -2.40
N ILE A 187 -30.54 -3.93 -1.12
CA ILE A 187 -29.19 -3.54 -0.70
C ILE A 187 -28.17 -4.60 -1.14
N PHE A 188 -28.51 -5.88 -0.98
CA PHE A 188 -27.64 -6.99 -1.35
C PHE A 188 -27.39 -7.03 -2.86
N ILE A 189 -28.44 -6.94 -3.68
CA ILE A 189 -28.30 -6.91 -5.14
C ILE A 189 -27.57 -5.66 -5.60
N LYS A 190 -27.82 -4.50 -4.98
CA LYS A 190 -27.05 -3.28 -5.29
C LYS A 190 -25.55 -3.54 -5.10
N ILE A 191 -25.14 -4.07 -3.94
CA ILE A 191 -23.72 -4.31 -3.64
C ILE A 191 -23.16 -5.42 -4.54
N LEU A 192 -23.86 -6.56 -4.66
CA LEU A 192 -23.48 -7.69 -5.49
C LEU A 192 -23.24 -7.29 -6.97
N PHE A 193 -24.15 -6.52 -7.58
CA PHE A 193 -24.04 -6.11 -8.97
C PHE A 193 -23.09 -4.92 -9.21
N HIS A 194 -22.89 -4.03 -8.22
CA HIS A 194 -21.76 -3.08 -8.28
C HIS A 194 -20.43 -3.83 -8.25
N GLU A 195 -20.22 -4.69 -7.26
CA GLU A 195 -18.95 -5.38 -7.07
C GLU A 195 -18.64 -6.36 -8.22
N LEU A 196 -19.66 -6.99 -8.82
CA LEU A 196 -19.54 -7.73 -10.09
C LEU A 196 -19.20 -6.82 -11.28
N SER A 197 -19.80 -5.63 -11.37
CA SER A 197 -19.49 -4.64 -12.41
C SER A 197 -18.07 -4.09 -12.27
N ASP A 198 -17.57 -3.94 -11.06
CA ASP A 198 -16.24 -3.38 -10.78
C ASP A 198 -15.14 -4.44 -10.95
N HIS A 199 -15.41 -5.72 -10.62
CA HIS A 199 -14.50 -6.84 -10.91
C HIS A 199 -14.42 -7.20 -12.40
N LEU A 200 -15.55 -7.20 -13.14
CA LEU A 200 -15.61 -7.67 -14.52
C LEU A 200 -15.55 -6.54 -15.56
N GLY A 201 -15.97 -5.33 -15.18
CA GLY A 201 -16.33 -4.26 -16.11
C GLY A 201 -17.72 -4.47 -16.73
N ILE A 202 -18.52 -3.40 -16.78
CA ILE A 202 -19.91 -3.42 -17.26
C ILE A 202 -20.12 -4.12 -18.63
N ARG A 203 -19.15 -4.01 -19.56
CA ARG A 203 -19.21 -4.68 -20.88
C ARG A 203 -19.12 -6.21 -20.79
N GLN A 204 -18.27 -6.73 -19.91
CA GLN A 204 -18.10 -8.17 -19.72
C GLN A 204 -19.21 -8.76 -18.83
N LEU A 205 -19.70 -7.99 -17.87
CA LEU A 205 -20.92 -8.32 -17.11
C LEU A 205 -22.11 -8.45 -18.06
N ASN A 206 -22.38 -7.45 -18.91
CA ASN A 206 -23.42 -7.54 -19.95
C ASN A 206 -23.23 -8.75 -20.86
N LYS A 207 -22.00 -9.05 -21.29
CA LYS A 207 -21.72 -10.22 -22.13
C LYS A 207 -22.06 -11.55 -21.45
N ARG A 208 -21.89 -11.66 -20.13
CA ARG A 208 -22.30 -12.85 -19.34
C ARG A 208 -23.81 -12.90 -19.13
N LEU A 209 -24.43 -11.79 -18.77
CA LEU A 209 -25.88 -11.69 -18.57
C LEU A 209 -26.68 -11.95 -19.86
N SER A 210 -26.07 -11.71 -21.02
CA SER A 210 -26.62 -12.01 -22.34
C SER A 210 -26.20 -13.38 -22.92
N ASP A 211 -25.50 -14.24 -22.17
CA ASP A 211 -25.12 -15.58 -22.66
C ASP A 211 -26.36 -16.51 -22.69
N PRO A 212 -26.77 -17.03 -23.86
CA PRO A 212 -27.93 -17.92 -23.97
C PRO A 212 -27.84 -19.19 -23.11
N LYS A 213 -26.63 -19.61 -22.70
CA LYS A 213 -26.42 -20.78 -21.83
C LYS A 213 -26.58 -20.50 -20.34
N MET A 214 -26.61 -19.22 -19.95
CA MET A 214 -26.74 -18.79 -18.55
C MET A 214 -28.09 -18.13 -18.25
N LYS A 215 -28.92 -17.91 -19.28
CA LYS A 215 -30.22 -17.22 -19.18
C LYS A 215 -31.10 -17.76 -18.05
N ASP A 216 -31.25 -19.08 -17.96
CA ASP A 216 -32.05 -19.78 -16.96
C ASP A 216 -31.63 -19.46 -15.51
N TYR A 217 -30.40 -18.98 -15.29
CA TYR A 217 -29.87 -18.57 -13.98
C TYR A 217 -30.24 -17.13 -13.61
N PHE A 218 -30.69 -16.32 -14.58
CA PHE A 218 -30.99 -14.90 -14.42
C PHE A 218 -32.47 -14.56 -14.68
N ASP A 219 -33.25 -15.47 -15.27
CA ASP A 219 -34.70 -15.29 -15.51
C ASP A 219 -35.50 -15.02 -14.21
N SER A 220 -35.00 -15.44 -13.04
CA SER A 220 -35.59 -15.14 -11.73
C SER A 220 -35.29 -13.73 -11.19
N ILE A 221 -34.35 -13.02 -11.81
CA ILE A 221 -33.92 -11.65 -11.50
C ILE A 221 -34.43 -10.67 -12.57
N PHE A 222 -34.28 -10.99 -13.86
CA PHE A 222 -34.69 -10.12 -14.97
C PHE A 222 -36.05 -10.55 -15.55
N LEU A 223 -37.06 -10.63 -14.68
CA LEU A 223 -38.39 -11.12 -15.02
C LEU A 223 -39.05 -10.35 -16.18
N MET A 224 -39.36 -11.10 -17.25
CA MET A 224 -40.13 -10.66 -18.42
C MET A 224 -41.59 -11.15 -18.38
N ASP A 225 -42.07 -11.62 -17.22
CA ASP A 225 -43.39 -12.22 -17.02
C ASP A 225 -44.54 -11.20 -17.09
N HIS A 226 -44.34 -10.04 -16.47
CA HIS A 226 -45.36 -9.01 -16.31
C HIS A 226 -44.75 -7.61 -16.45
N PRO A 227 -45.36 -6.66 -17.21
CA PRO A 227 -44.77 -5.36 -17.51
C PRO A 227 -44.39 -4.49 -16.29
N LYS A 228 -45.00 -4.75 -15.12
CA LYS A 228 -44.58 -4.16 -13.84
C LYS A 228 -43.16 -4.60 -13.45
N ASN A 229 -42.91 -5.91 -13.35
CA ASN A 229 -41.61 -6.47 -12.94
C ASN A 229 -40.50 -5.99 -13.86
N THR A 230 -40.71 -6.07 -15.17
CA THR A 230 -39.76 -5.56 -16.18
C THR A 230 -39.44 -4.07 -15.97
N ARG A 231 -40.46 -3.22 -15.71
CA ARG A 231 -40.25 -1.78 -15.43
C ARG A 231 -39.60 -1.52 -14.07
N PHE A 232 -39.92 -2.30 -13.05
CA PHE A 232 -39.28 -2.25 -11.74
C PHE A 232 -37.77 -2.48 -11.86
N TRP A 233 -37.36 -3.52 -12.60
CA TRP A 233 -35.93 -3.82 -12.79
C TRP A 233 -35.18 -2.79 -13.62
N ILE A 234 -35.76 -2.31 -14.73
CA ILE A 234 -35.21 -1.20 -15.52
C ILE A 234 -34.99 0.03 -14.62
N ASN A 235 -35.98 0.41 -13.81
CA ASN A 235 -35.88 1.55 -12.91
C ASN A 235 -34.86 1.32 -11.79
N PHE A 236 -34.85 0.14 -11.17
CA PHE A 236 -33.95 -0.21 -10.07
C PHE A 236 -32.48 -0.15 -10.51
N PHE A 237 -32.11 -0.88 -11.57
CA PHE A 237 -30.73 -0.89 -12.06
C PHE A 237 -30.32 0.48 -12.63
N THR A 238 -31.22 1.24 -13.24
CA THR A 238 -30.95 2.64 -13.63
C THR A 238 -30.67 3.52 -12.40
N SER A 239 -31.44 3.36 -11.30
CA SER A 239 -31.28 4.16 -10.08
C SER A 239 -29.96 3.91 -9.32
N ILE A 240 -29.32 2.77 -9.53
CA ILE A 240 -27.99 2.44 -8.98
C ILE A 240 -26.87 2.61 -10.02
N GLY A 241 -27.12 3.29 -11.14
CA GLY A 241 -26.09 3.58 -12.16
C GLY A 241 -25.74 2.41 -13.10
N LEU A 242 -26.34 1.23 -12.90
CA LEU A 242 -26.13 0.02 -13.71
C LEU A 242 -27.20 -0.15 -14.80
N GLY A 243 -27.84 0.95 -15.23
CA GLY A 243 -28.98 0.91 -16.17
C GLY A 243 -28.70 0.18 -17.49
N GLY A 244 -27.44 0.14 -17.93
CA GLY A 244 -27.00 -0.57 -19.13
C GLY A 244 -27.04 -2.10 -19.04
N ILE A 245 -27.24 -2.71 -17.86
CA ILE A 245 -27.45 -4.17 -17.76
C ILE A 245 -28.89 -4.59 -18.13
N THR A 246 -29.80 -3.63 -18.27
CA THR A 246 -31.24 -3.88 -18.53
C THR A 246 -31.66 -3.66 -19.97
N GLU A 247 -30.70 -3.59 -20.90
CA GLU A 247 -30.99 -3.23 -22.30
C GLU A 247 -31.94 -4.22 -22.98
N THR A 248 -31.76 -5.52 -22.76
CA THR A 248 -32.67 -6.58 -23.23
C THR A 248 -34.08 -6.47 -22.65
N LEU A 249 -34.24 -5.92 -21.43
CA LEU A 249 -35.56 -5.60 -20.86
C LEU A 249 -36.18 -4.36 -21.51
N ARG A 250 -35.38 -3.37 -21.91
CA ARG A 250 -35.86 -2.20 -22.67
C ARG A 250 -36.31 -2.62 -24.07
N GLU A 251 -35.53 -3.46 -24.75
CA GLU A 251 -35.89 -4.06 -26.05
C GLU A 251 -37.19 -4.86 -25.96
N TYR A 252 -37.32 -5.75 -24.96
CA TYR A 252 -38.55 -6.50 -24.69
C TYR A 252 -39.76 -5.57 -24.43
N GLN A 253 -39.57 -4.50 -23.65
CA GLN A 253 -40.61 -3.49 -23.39
C GLN A 253 -41.01 -2.73 -24.67
N CYS A 254 -40.07 -2.44 -25.57
CA CYS A 254 -40.34 -1.83 -26.88
C CYS A 254 -41.08 -2.79 -27.84
N LEU A 255 -40.73 -4.08 -27.85
CA LEU A 255 -41.45 -5.10 -28.63
C LEU A 255 -42.90 -5.26 -28.15
N GLN A 256 -43.13 -5.27 -26.83
CA GLN A 256 -44.46 -5.24 -26.22
C GLN A 256 -45.25 -3.96 -26.61
N CYS A 257 -44.58 -2.80 -26.73
CA CYS A 257 -45.20 -1.57 -27.23
C CYS A 257 -45.62 -1.68 -28.72
N ASN A 258 -44.82 -2.34 -29.57
CA ASN A 258 -45.18 -2.56 -30.98
C ASN A 258 -46.35 -3.57 -31.15
N ASN A 259 -46.40 -4.64 -30.35
CA ASN A 259 -47.56 -5.54 -30.35
C ASN A 259 -48.84 -4.84 -29.82
N ARG A 260 -48.71 -3.88 -28.90
CA ARG A 260 -49.83 -3.01 -28.50
C ARG A 260 -50.23 -2.02 -29.58
N SER A 261 -49.30 -1.42 -30.34
CA SER A 261 -49.65 -0.50 -31.42
C SER A 261 -50.32 -1.23 -32.58
N GLN A 262 -49.85 -2.41 -32.98
CA GLN A 262 -50.53 -3.24 -33.98
C GLN A 262 -51.96 -3.64 -33.56
N ASN A 263 -52.16 -4.15 -32.35
CA ASN A 263 -53.50 -4.49 -31.87
C ASN A 263 -54.41 -3.27 -31.67
N GLN A 264 -53.86 -2.10 -31.28
CA GLN A 264 -54.64 -0.86 -31.25
C GLN A 264 -54.98 -0.33 -32.64
N VAL A 265 -54.14 -0.54 -33.66
CA VAL A 265 -54.48 -0.24 -35.06
C VAL A 265 -55.60 -1.17 -35.54
N LEU A 266 -55.52 -2.48 -35.27
CA LEU A 266 -56.55 -3.45 -35.66
C LEU A 266 -57.93 -3.11 -35.04
N MET A 267 -57.95 -2.77 -33.75
CA MET A 267 -59.18 -2.33 -33.05
C MET A 267 -59.68 -0.97 -33.55
N ARG A 268 -58.80 0.00 -33.83
CA ARG A 268 -59.21 1.31 -34.37
C ARG A 268 -59.79 1.22 -35.79
N VAL A 269 -59.31 0.29 -36.62
CA VAL A 269 -59.93 0.00 -37.93
C VAL A 269 -61.36 -0.55 -37.75
N ALA A 270 -61.59 -1.43 -36.77
CA ALA A 270 -62.91 -1.98 -36.48
C ALA A 270 -63.91 -0.95 -35.92
N GLU A 271 -63.50 -0.08 -34.99
CA GLU A 271 -64.42 0.88 -34.36
C GLU A 271 -64.76 2.09 -35.25
N THR A 272 -63.86 2.50 -36.15
CA THR A 272 -64.06 3.69 -37.00
C THR A 272 -65.20 3.52 -38.02
N GLN A 273 -65.60 2.29 -38.33
CA GLN A 273 -66.79 1.98 -39.14
C GLN A 273 -68.13 2.21 -38.40
N LYS A 274 -68.17 2.18 -37.06
CA LYS A 274 -69.44 2.00 -36.31
C LYS A 274 -70.01 3.26 -35.63
N LYS A 275 -69.24 4.35 -35.49
CA LYS A 275 -69.67 5.60 -34.82
C LYS A 275 -69.81 6.82 -35.75
N LYS A 276 -70.29 6.61 -36.98
CA LYS A 276 -70.64 7.69 -37.92
C LYS A 276 -72.14 7.72 -38.29
N LYS A 277 -73.03 7.53 -37.30
CA LYS A 277 -74.49 7.66 -37.48
C LYS A 277 -75.18 8.28 -36.25
N ASN A 278 -76.00 9.30 -36.51
CA ASN A 278 -76.94 10.04 -35.63
C ASN A 278 -76.37 11.08 -34.62
N ARG A 279 -77.20 12.08 -34.33
CA ARG A 279 -76.99 13.36 -33.59
C ARG A 279 -78.22 13.66 -32.70
N MET A 280 -78.10 14.69 -31.83
CA MET A 280 -79.18 15.38 -31.06
C MET A 280 -79.84 14.55 -29.92
N ALA A 281 -80.34 15.11 -28.81
CA ALA A 281 -80.78 16.49 -28.51
C ALA A 281 -80.41 17.00 -27.07
N GLU A 282 -81.16 17.98 -26.54
CA GLU A 282 -80.91 18.92 -25.41
C GLU A 282 -82.17 19.02 -24.47
N PRO A 283 -82.34 19.93 -23.45
CA PRO A 283 -81.46 20.68 -22.51
C PRO A 283 -82.00 20.74 -21.01
N ARG A 284 -81.59 21.75 -20.19
CA ARG A 284 -82.20 22.32 -18.92
C ARG A 284 -81.77 21.71 -17.54
N PHE A 285 -81.58 22.42 -16.40
CA PHE A 285 -81.36 23.87 -16.08
C PHE A 285 -80.69 24.13 -14.65
N PRO A 286 -80.67 25.31 -13.94
CA PRO A 286 -79.54 25.71 -13.02
C PRO A 286 -79.78 25.72 -11.45
N PRO A 287 -79.61 26.78 -10.60
CA PRO A 287 -78.87 26.69 -9.29
C PRO A 287 -79.66 27.19 -8.03
N PRO A 288 -79.06 27.47 -6.83
CA PRO A 288 -78.43 28.80 -6.55
C PRO A 288 -77.33 28.88 -5.42
N GLU A 289 -76.81 30.10 -5.21
CA GLU A 289 -76.12 30.73 -4.03
C GLU A 289 -74.78 30.16 -3.47
N THR A 290 -73.74 30.87 -2.99
CA THR A 290 -73.33 32.28 -2.66
C THR A 290 -73.24 32.71 -1.19
N LEU A 291 -72.03 33.12 -0.74
CA LEU A 291 -71.81 34.25 0.18
C LEU A 291 -70.37 34.82 0.05
N LYS A 292 -70.14 36.08 0.47
CA LYS A 292 -68.85 36.79 0.49
C LYS A 292 -68.70 37.59 1.79
N ILE A 293 -67.47 37.79 2.30
CA ILE A 293 -67.07 38.96 3.12
C ILE A 293 -65.64 39.40 2.69
N ALA A 294 -65.32 40.69 2.83
CA ALA A 294 -64.03 41.31 2.51
C ALA A 294 -63.69 42.43 3.52
N LEU A 295 -62.52 43.09 3.32
CA LEU A 295 -61.86 44.07 4.23
C LEU A 295 -61.27 43.39 5.51
N LEU A 296 -60.16 43.85 6.09
CA LEU A 296 -59.59 45.20 6.16
C LEU A 296 -58.18 45.37 5.54
N CYS A 297 -57.76 46.62 5.36
CA CYS A 297 -56.37 47.05 5.10
C CYS A 297 -55.91 48.01 6.21
N LEU A 298 -54.64 48.47 6.13
CA LEU A 298 -53.90 49.28 7.13
C LEU A 298 -53.41 48.42 8.33
N LEU A 299 -52.20 48.60 8.86
CA LEU A 299 -51.26 49.74 8.80
C LEU A 299 -49.89 49.41 8.14
N LEU A 300 -49.05 50.44 7.98
CA LEU A 300 -47.80 50.46 7.21
C LEU A 300 -46.51 50.13 8.02
N PRO A 301 -45.39 49.77 7.36
CA PRO A 301 -44.12 49.41 7.99
C PRO A 301 -43.11 50.58 8.12
N LEU A 302 -42.12 50.42 9.00
CA LEU A 302 -40.89 51.21 9.14
C LEU A 302 -39.77 50.28 9.65
N PHE A 303 -38.48 50.38 9.30
CA PHE A 303 -37.76 51.34 8.45
C PHE A 303 -36.69 50.63 7.58
N SER A 304 -36.36 51.23 6.44
CA SER A 304 -35.14 51.05 5.63
C SER A 304 -34.23 52.30 5.83
N PRO A 305 -33.10 52.56 5.11
CA PRO A 305 -32.50 51.91 3.92
C PRO A 305 -31.20 51.15 4.32
N ALA A 306 -30.02 51.12 3.68
CA ALA A 306 -29.40 51.82 2.52
C ALA A 306 -28.11 51.05 2.11
N THR A 307 -27.50 51.15 0.91
CA THR A 307 -27.83 51.72 -0.43
C THR A 307 -26.85 51.11 -1.46
N ALA A 308 -27.02 51.34 -2.77
CA ALA A 308 -26.04 50.95 -3.81
C ALA A 308 -25.64 52.14 -4.71
N SER A 309 -24.34 52.27 -5.03
CA SER A 309 -23.82 53.31 -5.92
C SER A 309 -22.43 52.98 -6.50
N ILE A 310 -22.29 53.02 -7.83
CA ILE A 310 -21.06 52.92 -8.64
C ILE A 310 -21.34 53.72 -9.95
N PRO A 311 -20.37 54.38 -10.63
CA PRO A 311 -18.95 54.62 -10.32
C PRO A 311 -18.57 56.11 -10.19
N SER A 312 -17.32 56.38 -9.84
CA SER A 312 -16.57 57.53 -10.36
C SER A 312 -15.11 57.10 -10.61
N ALA A 313 -14.44 57.71 -11.59
CA ALA A 313 -13.07 57.35 -11.97
C ALA A 313 -12.08 58.40 -11.45
N ALA A 314 -11.12 57.96 -10.63
CA ALA A 314 -9.93 58.73 -10.26
C ALA A 314 -8.73 57.77 -10.17
N SER A 315 -7.61 58.12 -10.80
CA SER A 315 -6.48 57.21 -11.00
C SER A 315 -5.26 57.60 -10.17
N THR A 316 -5.01 56.91 -9.06
CA THR A 316 -3.77 57.03 -8.28
C THR A 316 -3.28 55.67 -7.76
N SER A 317 -2.10 55.26 -8.25
CA SER A 317 -1.12 54.38 -7.59
C SER A 317 -1.61 53.22 -6.69
N SER A 318 -1.87 52.07 -7.33
CA SER A 318 -1.39 50.74 -6.89
C SER A 318 -1.41 50.41 -5.39
N ASP A 319 -2.57 50.09 -4.84
CA ASP A 319 -2.62 49.20 -3.66
C ASP A 319 -2.51 47.73 -4.12
N ARG A 320 -1.90 46.87 -3.30
CA ARG A 320 -1.48 45.50 -3.68
C ARG A 320 -2.40 44.41 -3.12
N SER A 321 -3.67 44.73 -2.88
CA SER A 321 -4.64 43.83 -2.27
C SER A 321 -4.96 42.60 -3.12
N CYS A 322 -5.10 41.46 -2.43
CA CYS A 322 -5.66 40.23 -3.00
C CYS A 322 -7.10 40.43 -3.51
N ILE A 323 -7.47 39.66 -4.55
CA ILE A 323 -8.82 39.66 -5.13
C ILE A 323 -9.82 39.07 -4.13
N ALA A 324 -10.91 39.81 -3.85
CA ALA A 324 -11.88 39.46 -2.81
C ALA A 324 -12.46 38.05 -2.93
N ASP A 325 -12.82 37.60 -4.15
CA ASP A 325 -13.38 36.26 -4.38
C ASP A 325 -12.35 35.15 -4.14
N GLU A 326 -11.09 35.38 -4.50
CA GLU A 326 -9.99 34.43 -4.27
C GLU A 326 -9.61 34.37 -2.78
N ARG A 327 -9.63 35.52 -2.09
CA ARG A 327 -9.51 35.61 -0.63
C ARG A 327 -10.64 34.86 0.08
N ALA A 328 -11.89 35.06 -0.33
CA ALA A 328 -13.05 34.36 0.23
C ALA A 328 -12.94 32.84 0.01
N ALA A 329 -12.50 32.42 -1.18
CA ALA A 329 -12.21 31.02 -1.46
C ALA A 329 -11.10 30.43 -0.58
N LEU A 330 -10.03 31.18 -0.31
CA LEU A 330 -8.97 30.77 0.63
C LEU A 330 -9.48 30.68 2.08
N LEU A 331 -10.31 31.61 2.54
CA LEU A 331 -10.93 31.51 3.87
C LEU A 331 -11.87 30.29 3.98
N ALA A 332 -12.60 29.96 2.91
CA ALA A 332 -13.41 28.75 2.82
C ALA A 332 -12.57 27.44 2.73
N ILE A 333 -11.32 27.51 2.27
CA ILE A 333 -10.35 26.40 2.33
C ILE A 333 -9.79 26.25 3.76
N LYS A 334 -9.47 27.36 4.45
CA LYS A 334 -9.06 27.34 5.86
C LYS A 334 -10.16 26.75 6.76
N ALA A 335 -11.43 27.06 6.49
CA ALA A 335 -12.57 26.57 7.27
C ALA A 335 -12.79 25.04 7.19
N THR A 336 -12.27 24.33 6.19
CA THR A 336 -12.38 22.86 6.10
C THR A 336 -11.21 22.10 6.72
N PHE A 337 -10.15 22.80 7.15
CA PHE A 337 -8.98 22.16 7.75
C PHE A 337 -8.95 22.30 9.27
N PHE A 338 -8.77 21.16 9.94
CA PHE A 338 -8.25 21.11 11.29
C PHE A 338 -6.73 21.34 11.25
N ASP A 339 -6.30 22.45 11.84
CA ASP A 339 -4.92 22.96 11.85
C ASP A 339 -4.40 23.04 13.29
N PRO A 340 -3.94 21.91 13.88
CA PRO A 340 -3.61 21.85 15.30
C PRO A 340 -2.45 22.78 15.70
N ASN A 341 -1.55 23.07 14.75
CA ASN A 341 -0.34 23.86 14.97
C ASN A 341 -0.47 25.29 14.41
N SER A 342 -1.70 25.71 14.05
CA SER A 342 -2.00 27.06 13.55
C SER A 342 -1.12 27.52 12.37
N ARG A 343 -0.75 26.62 11.46
CA ARG A 343 0.07 26.93 10.27
C ARG A 343 -0.61 27.96 9.35
N LEU A 344 -1.95 28.01 9.39
CA LEU A 344 -2.80 28.97 8.68
C LEU A 344 -3.16 30.20 9.53
N ALA A 345 -2.48 30.47 10.66
CA ALA A 345 -2.73 31.65 11.49
C ALA A 345 -2.65 32.97 10.69
N SER A 346 -1.66 33.07 9.80
CA SER A 346 -1.46 34.23 8.91
C SER A 346 -2.62 34.50 7.95
N TRP A 347 -3.55 33.56 7.74
CA TRP A 347 -4.69 33.72 6.84
C TRP A 347 -5.80 34.54 7.50
N GLN A 348 -5.57 35.85 7.57
CA GLN A 348 -6.44 36.88 8.14
C GLN A 348 -6.10 38.27 7.56
N GLY A 349 -6.97 39.26 7.76
CA GLY A 349 -6.83 40.58 7.12
C GLY A 349 -7.17 40.55 5.62
N GLU A 350 -6.93 41.66 4.91
CA GLU A 350 -7.36 41.86 3.52
C GLU A 350 -6.38 41.30 2.48
N ASP A 351 -5.06 41.47 2.65
CA ASP A 351 -4.09 40.99 1.65
C ASP A 351 -3.75 39.50 1.80
N CYS A 352 -4.49 38.65 1.09
CA CYS A 352 -4.16 37.23 0.97
C CYS A 352 -2.81 36.94 0.28
N CYS A 353 -2.22 37.89 -0.44
CA CYS A 353 -0.94 37.68 -1.13
C CYS A 353 0.25 37.65 -0.16
N SER A 354 0.05 38.10 1.08
CA SER A 354 0.98 37.99 2.21
C SER A 354 0.88 36.67 2.98
N TRP A 355 -0.18 35.88 2.78
CA TRP A 355 -0.50 34.71 3.61
C TRP A 355 0.46 33.53 3.39
N TRP A 356 0.75 32.78 4.46
CA TRP A 356 1.67 31.64 4.39
C TRP A 356 1.20 30.62 3.35
N GLY A 357 2.12 30.20 2.48
CA GLY A 357 1.85 29.25 1.40
C GLY A 357 1.15 29.83 0.16
N VAL A 358 0.56 31.04 0.25
CA VAL A 358 -0.08 31.72 -0.88
C VAL A 358 0.97 32.52 -1.66
N ARG A 359 0.83 32.62 -2.98
CA ARG A 359 1.55 33.61 -3.79
C ARG A 359 0.73 34.07 -4.99
N CYS A 360 0.63 35.39 -5.11
CA CYS A 360 -0.06 36.09 -6.17
C CYS A 360 0.83 36.43 -7.38
N SER A 361 0.18 36.86 -8.45
CA SER A 361 0.79 37.37 -9.68
C SER A 361 1.09 38.86 -9.56
N ASN A 362 2.38 39.23 -9.54
CA ASN A 362 2.86 40.62 -9.51
C ASN A 362 2.36 41.50 -10.68
N ARG A 363 1.67 40.93 -11.69
CA ARG A 363 1.07 41.66 -12.81
C ARG A 363 -0.46 41.76 -12.77
N THR A 364 -1.14 40.94 -11.96
CA THR A 364 -2.61 40.74 -12.10
C THR A 364 -3.37 40.48 -10.79
N GLY A 365 -2.72 40.54 -9.62
CA GLY A 365 -3.35 40.26 -8.30
C GLY A 365 -3.65 38.78 -8.04
N HIS A 366 -4.16 38.05 -9.04
CA HIS A 366 -4.56 36.65 -8.95
C HIS A 366 -3.56 35.71 -8.24
N VAL A 367 -4.07 34.82 -7.40
CA VAL A 367 -3.36 33.69 -6.78
C VAL A 367 -2.90 32.71 -7.87
N ILE A 368 -1.58 32.52 -7.95
CA ILE A 368 -0.93 31.62 -8.94
C ILE A 368 -0.23 30.42 -8.30
N LYS A 369 0.00 30.45 -6.99
CA LYS A 369 0.61 29.35 -6.24
C LYS A 369 -0.04 29.22 -4.86
N LEU A 370 -0.35 27.98 -4.49
CA LEU A 370 -0.75 27.56 -3.16
C LEU A 370 0.12 26.37 -2.74
N ARG A 371 0.86 26.51 -1.64
CA ARG A 371 1.74 25.49 -1.07
C ARG A 371 1.42 25.31 0.40
N LEU A 372 0.70 24.25 0.72
CA LEU A 372 0.30 23.87 2.08
C LEU A 372 0.97 22.55 2.53
N ARG A 373 2.09 22.17 1.91
CA ARG A 373 2.86 20.96 2.24
C ARG A 373 3.15 20.84 3.75
N GLY A 374 2.96 19.65 4.31
CA GLY A 374 3.35 19.32 5.69
C GLY A 374 4.86 19.11 5.86
N ASN A 375 5.31 18.79 7.07
CA ASN A 375 6.75 18.59 7.32
C ASN A 375 7.32 17.47 6.41
N THR A 376 8.50 17.70 5.84
CA THR A 376 9.18 16.76 4.94
C THR A 376 9.70 15.53 5.68
N ASP A 377 10.18 15.75 6.89
CA ASP A 377 10.99 14.77 7.63
C ASP A 377 10.09 13.70 8.26
N ASP A 378 8.80 14.03 8.39
CA ASP A 378 7.72 13.14 8.79
C ASP A 378 6.58 13.16 7.75
N CYS A 379 6.88 12.86 6.48
CA CYS A 379 5.81 12.60 5.51
C CYS A 379 5.02 11.31 5.83
N LEU A 380 5.59 10.36 6.58
CA LEU A 380 5.05 9.00 6.76
C LEU A 380 4.16 8.79 7.99
N SER A 381 4.36 9.45 9.13
CA SER A 381 3.51 9.23 10.31
C SER A 381 2.04 9.59 10.05
N PHE A 382 1.13 8.87 10.69
CA PHE A 382 -0.29 9.27 10.71
C PHE A 382 -0.55 10.46 11.66
N TYR A 383 0.33 10.67 12.64
CA TYR A 383 0.21 11.67 13.71
C TYR A 383 1.39 12.65 13.68
N GLY A 384 1.09 13.94 13.67
CA GLY A 384 2.08 15.03 13.62
C GLY A 384 1.48 16.32 13.04
N ASP A 385 2.38 17.19 12.58
CA ASP A 385 2.22 18.59 12.13
C ASP A 385 1.46 18.77 10.79
N LYS A 386 0.39 17.99 10.62
CA LYS A 386 -0.34 17.83 9.36
C LYS A 386 -1.70 18.52 9.45
N LEU A 387 -2.05 19.31 8.42
CA LEU A 387 -3.43 19.74 8.22
C LEU A 387 -4.30 18.49 8.05
N ARG A 388 -5.49 18.49 8.64
CA ARG A 388 -6.41 17.34 8.59
C ARG A 388 -7.79 17.76 8.12
N GLY A 389 -8.50 16.88 7.42
CA GLY A 389 -9.84 17.14 6.89
C GLY A 389 -9.92 17.09 5.37
N GLU A 390 -11.10 17.39 4.84
CA GLU A 390 -11.39 17.23 3.41
C GLU A 390 -10.95 18.45 2.57
N MET A 391 -10.71 18.20 1.28
CA MET A 391 -10.26 19.23 0.34
C MET A 391 -11.45 20.05 -0.19
N SER A 392 -11.54 21.31 0.25
CA SER A 392 -12.65 22.22 -0.11
C SER A 392 -12.81 22.45 -1.62
N TYR A 393 -14.06 22.37 -2.08
CA TYR A 393 -14.48 22.71 -3.45
C TYR A 393 -14.14 24.16 -3.84
N SER A 394 -13.99 25.07 -2.87
CA SER A 394 -13.64 26.48 -3.11
C SER A 394 -12.32 26.68 -3.86
N LEU A 395 -11.44 25.67 -3.93
CA LEU A 395 -10.28 25.66 -4.81
C LEU A 395 -10.63 25.94 -6.29
N VAL A 396 -11.83 25.57 -6.75
CA VAL A 396 -12.31 25.83 -8.12
C VAL A 396 -12.37 27.33 -8.45
N SER A 397 -12.57 28.20 -7.46
CA SER A 397 -12.55 29.66 -7.66
C SER A 397 -11.17 30.20 -8.07
N LEU A 398 -10.08 29.48 -7.74
CA LEU A 398 -8.70 29.90 -8.03
C LEU A 398 -8.30 29.59 -9.48
N GLN A 399 -9.08 30.08 -10.45
CA GLN A 399 -8.99 29.76 -11.88
C GLN A 399 -7.63 30.09 -12.54
N LYS A 400 -6.79 30.93 -11.91
CA LYS A 400 -5.44 31.27 -12.39
C LYS A 400 -4.32 30.46 -11.71
N LEU A 401 -4.65 29.57 -10.76
CA LEU A 401 -3.70 28.76 -10.00
C LEU A 401 -2.84 27.89 -10.94
N ARG A 402 -1.52 27.95 -10.76
CA ARG A 402 -0.52 27.24 -11.58
C ARG A 402 0.23 26.18 -10.81
N TYR A 403 0.31 26.32 -9.48
CA TYR A 403 1.06 25.43 -8.60
C TYR A 403 0.20 25.11 -7.38
N LEU A 404 -0.12 23.84 -7.18
CA LEU A 404 -0.80 23.31 -6.00
C LEU A 404 0.07 22.21 -5.38
N ASP A 405 0.53 22.44 -4.15
CA ASP A 405 1.31 21.48 -3.36
C ASP A 405 0.61 21.29 -2.02
N LEU A 406 -0.02 20.13 -1.84
CA LEU A 406 -0.76 19.73 -0.64
C LEU A 406 -0.11 18.52 0.05
N SER A 407 1.10 18.15 -0.36
CA SER A 407 1.76 16.91 0.05
C SER A 407 2.03 16.79 1.55
N CYS A 408 2.14 15.57 2.06
CA CYS A 408 2.45 15.24 3.45
C CYS A 408 1.48 15.83 4.50
N ASN A 409 0.19 16.00 4.13
CA ASN A 409 -0.91 16.31 5.06
C ASN A 409 -1.83 15.08 5.21
N ASN A 410 -2.87 15.13 6.06
CA ASN A 410 -3.75 13.99 6.32
C ASN A 410 -5.20 14.28 5.87
N PHE A 411 -5.51 13.97 4.60
CA PHE A 411 -6.85 14.12 4.03
C PHE A 411 -7.83 13.02 4.48
N ASN A 412 -7.56 12.36 5.61
CA ASN A 412 -8.47 11.47 6.33
C ASN A 412 -9.14 10.38 5.46
N TRP A 413 -8.36 9.76 4.56
CA TRP A 413 -8.84 8.69 3.67
C TRP A 413 -9.94 9.14 2.69
N SER A 414 -10.03 10.44 2.40
CA SER A 414 -10.93 10.97 1.37
C SER A 414 -10.47 10.58 -0.04
N GLN A 415 -11.38 10.65 -1.00
CA GLN A 415 -11.02 10.51 -2.42
C GLN A 415 -10.34 11.78 -2.94
N ILE A 416 -9.48 11.64 -3.95
CA ILE A 416 -8.94 12.79 -4.69
C ILE A 416 -10.11 13.47 -5.42
N PRO A 417 -10.40 14.77 -5.21
CA PRO A 417 -11.61 15.35 -5.78
C PRO A 417 -11.55 15.53 -7.30
N VAL A 418 -12.60 15.06 -7.98
CA VAL A 418 -12.78 15.17 -9.44
C VAL A 418 -12.66 16.63 -9.93
N PHE A 419 -13.05 17.61 -9.10
CA PHE A 419 -12.99 19.03 -9.46
C PHE A 419 -11.57 19.55 -9.72
N LEU A 420 -10.51 18.86 -9.27
CA LEU A 420 -9.13 19.27 -9.57
C LEU A 420 -8.84 19.30 -11.08
N GLY A 421 -9.53 18.45 -11.87
CA GLY A 421 -9.49 18.47 -13.33
C GLY A 421 -10.11 19.72 -13.99
N SER A 422 -10.72 20.62 -13.21
CA SER A 422 -11.37 21.86 -13.70
C SER A 422 -10.52 23.13 -13.52
N LEU A 423 -9.22 22.99 -13.19
CA LEU A 423 -8.29 24.11 -12.97
C LEU A 423 -7.44 24.39 -14.23
N PRO A 424 -7.89 25.24 -15.19
CA PRO A 424 -7.34 25.30 -16.54
C PRO A 424 -5.96 25.96 -16.65
N SER A 425 -5.39 26.40 -15.52
CA SER A 425 -4.10 27.09 -15.41
C SER A 425 -3.00 26.24 -14.78
N LEU A 426 -3.34 25.05 -14.27
CA LEU A 426 -2.45 24.24 -13.43
C LEU A 426 -1.25 23.68 -14.23
N ARG A 427 -0.06 23.76 -13.62
CA ARG A 427 1.24 23.34 -14.19
C ARG A 427 2.02 22.41 -13.25
N TYR A 428 1.75 22.48 -11.95
CA TYR A 428 2.33 21.63 -10.91
C TYR A 428 1.22 21.21 -9.96
N LEU A 429 1.06 19.89 -9.77
CA LEU A 429 0.17 19.29 -8.78
C LEU A 429 0.95 18.24 -7.97
N ASN A 430 1.01 18.42 -6.65
CA ASN A 430 1.57 17.41 -5.75
C ASN A 430 0.57 17.10 -4.61
N LEU A 431 0.16 15.83 -4.56
CA LEU A 431 -0.74 15.24 -3.57
C LEU A 431 -0.08 14.08 -2.78
N SER A 432 1.24 13.90 -2.90
CA SER A 432 2.00 12.81 -2.28
C SER A 432 1.81 12.73 -0.77
N TYR A 433 1.75 11.51 -0.24
CA TYR A 433 1.59 11.22 1.19
C TYR A 433 0.40 11.97 1.84
N GLY A 434 -0.66 12.24 1.07
CA GLY A 434 -1.87 12.91 1.52
C GLY A 434 -2.86 12.04 2.29
N PHE A 435 -2.61 10.73 2.42
CA PHE A 435 -3.59 9.73 2.90
C PHE A 435 -4.93 9.77 2.14
N PHE A 436 -4.86 9.91 0.80
CA PHE A 436 -6.03 9.75 -0.08
C PHE A 436 -6.34 8.25 -0.33
N TYR A 437 -7.59 7.94 -0.65
CA TYR A 437 -8.07 6.58 -0.95
C TYR A 437 -8.90 6.53 -2.24
N GLY A 438 -8.97 5.37 -2.89
CA GLY A 438 -9.86 5.10 -4.02
C GLY A 438 -9.23 5.32 -5.40
N SER A 439 -10.08 5.55 -6.40
CA SER A 439 -9.66 5.71 -7.80
C SER A 439 -9.02 7.08 -8.05
N VAL A 440 -7.90 7.10 -8.79
CA VAL A 440 -7.29 8.32 -9.34
C VAL A 440 -8.24 8.91 -10.41
N PRO A 441 -8.75 10.15 -10.26
CA PRO A 441 -9.73 10.70 -11.19
C PRO A 441 -9.20 10.89 -12.62
N PRO A 442 -9.77 10.24 -13.66
CA PRO A 442 -9.34 10.43 -15.04
C PRO A 442 -9.47 11.88 -15.54
N GLN A 443 -10.31 12.69 -14.87
CA GLN A 443 -10.49 14.12 -15.15
C GLN A 443 -9.21 14.94 -14.90
N LEU A 444 -8.21 14.41 -14.19
CA LEU A 444 -6.87 15.01 -14.14
C LEU A 444 -6.24 15.12 -15.54
N GLY A 445 -6.63 14.26 -16.49
CA GLY A 445 -6.24 14.34 -17.91
C GLY A 445 -6.68 15.63 -18.62
N ASN A 446 -7.68 16.37 -18.11
CA ASN A 446 -8.09 17.66 -18.66
C ASN A 446 -7.03 18.76 -18.47
N LEU A 447 -6.04 18.55 -17.60
CA LEU A 447 -5.04 19.54 -17.21
C LEU A 447 -3.90 19.63 -18.25
N SER A 448 -4.22 19.95 -19.51
CA SER A 448 -3.28 19.94 -20.64
C SER A 448 -2.00 20.80 -20.51
N LYS A 449 -1.92 21.69 -19.51
CA LYS A 449 -0.75 22.52 -19.17
C LYS A 449 0.11 21.95 -18.03
N LEU A 450 -0.30 20.82 -17.44
CA LEU A 450 0.37 20.16 -16.33
C LEU A 450 1.74 19.65 -16.77
N ALA A 451 2.79 20.09 -16.09
CA ALA A 451 4.18 19.72 -16.35
C ALA A 451 4.77 18.81 -15.25
N TYR A 452 4.15 18.81 -14.06
CA TYR A 452 4.52 17.96 -12.93
C TYR A 452 3.26 17.43 -12.25
N LEU A 453 3.20 16.12 -12.07
CA LEU A 453 2.15 15.41 -11.32
C LEU A 453 2.81 14.40 -10.36
N ASP A 454 2.50 14.53 -9.08
CA ASP A 454 2.91 13.57 -8.04
C ASP A 454 1.71 13.13 -7.20
N LEU A 455 1.44 11.83 -7.25
CA LEU A 455 0.35 11.11 -6.61
C LEU A 455 0.88 10.00 -5.69
N THR A 456 2.12 10.11 -5.19
CA THR A 456 2.75 9.07 -4.35
C THR A 456 1.87 8.70 -3.16
N SER A 457 1.46 7.44 -3.12
CA SER A 457 0.63 6.87 -2.06
C SER A 457 1.48 6.50 -0.84
N TYR A 458 0.87 6.47 0.36
CA TYR A 458 1.53 5.93 1.56
C TYR A 458 1.56 4.40 1.53
N SER A 459 0.59 3.75 0.89
CA SER A 459 0.54 2.29 0.77
C SER A 459 -0.14 1.81 -0.52
N TYR A 460 0.31 0.66 -1.01
CA TYR A 460 -0.12 0.03 -2.25
C TYR A 460 -1.65 -0.13 -2.39
N ASN A 461 -2.36 -0.35 -1.28
CA ASN A 461 -3.81 -0.61 -1.28
C ASN A 461 -4.68 0.66 -1.20
N GLN A 462 -4.11 1.87 -1.20
CA GLN A 462 -4.87 3.11 -0.98
C GLN A 462 -5.44 3.69 -2.28
N LEU A 463 -4.56 4.08 -3.20
CA LEU A 463 -4.91 4.66 -4.49
C LEU A 463 -4.77 3.61 -5.61
N TYR A 464 -5.69 3.62 -6.57
CA TYR A 464 -5.60 2.78 -7.77
C TYR A 464 -5.98 3.55 -9.04
N SER A 465 -5.49 3.12 -10.21
CA SER A 465 -5.95 3.65 -11.51
C SER A 465 -6.29 2.48 -12.43
N VAL A 466 -7.57 2.35 -12.78
CA VAL A 466 -8.07 1.21 -13.58
C VAL A 466 -7.41 1.17 -14.97
N ALA A 467 -7.21 2.33 -15.58
CA ALA A 467 -6.49 2.54 -16.82
C ALA A 467 -5.60 3.80 -16.72
N LEU A 468 -4.69 3.99 -17.69
CA LEU A 468 -3.81 5.16 -17.78
C LEU A 468 -4.06 6.04 -19.02
N SER A 469 -5.03 5.71 -19.86
CA SER A 469 -5.39 6.44 -21.10
C SER A 469 -5.68 7.92 -20.91
N TRP A 470 -6.04 8.35 -19.70
CA TRP A 470 -6.21 9.76 -19.36
C TRP A 470 -4.89 10.56 -19.44
N LEU A 471 -3.73 9.92 -19.25
CA LEU A 471 -2.41 10.53 -19.40
C LEU A 471 -2.17 11.05 -20.82
N SER A 472 -2.71 10.38 -21.86
CA SER A 472 -2.47 10.75 -23.28
C SER A 472 -2.85 12.20 -23.64
N HIS A 473 -3.72 12.83 -22.84
CA HIS A 473 -4.12 14.24 -22.98
C HIS A 473 -3.12 15.24 -22.36
N LEU A 474 -2.18 14.78 -21.53
CA LEU A 474 -1.22 15.59 -20.78
C LEU A 474 0.10 15.80 -21.54
N SER A 475 0.00 16.29 -22.78
CA SER A 475 1.16 16.48 -23.68
C SER A 475 2.24 17.44 -23.15
N SER A 476 1.95 18.25 -22.13
CA SER A 476 2.92 19.12 -21.43
C SER A 476 3.71 18.42 -20.32
N LEU A 477 3.37 17.17 -19.95
CA LEU A 477 3.84 16.52 -18.73
C LEU A 477 5.31 16.10 -18.83
N LYS A 478 6.12 16.56 -17.88
CA LYS A 478 7.56 16.30 -17.78
C LYS A 478 7.93 15.37 -16.63
N HIS A 479 7.19 15.43 -15.54
CA HIS A 479 7.40 14.60 -14.36
C HIS A 479 6.09 13.90 -13.99
N LEU A 480 6.10 12.58 -13.97
CA LEU A 480 4.98 11.74 -13.52
C LEU A 480 5.46 10.83 -12.40
N VAL A 481 4.89 11.00 -11.21
CA VAL A 481 5.18 10.20 -10.03
C VAL A 481 3.88 9.59 -9.51
N MET A 482 3.81 8.26 -9.51
CA MET A 482 2.65 7.49 -9.02
C MET A 482 3.08 6.34 -8.10
N ASN A 483 4.19 6.53 -7.37
CA ASN A 483 4.76 5.52 -6.48
C ASN A 483 3.71 4.98 -5.49
N HIS A 484 3.68 3.66 -5.32
CA HIS A 484 2.71 2.93 -4.49
C HIS A 484 1.22 3.11 -4.89
N VAL A 485 0.90 3.66 -6.08
CA VAL A 485 -0.46 3.59 -6.65
C VAL A 485 -0.63 2.22 -7.32
N ASN A 486 -1.73 1.52 -7.05
CA ASN A 486 -2.04 0.23 -7.67
C ASN A 486 -2.42 0.39 -9.14
N LEU A 487 -1.60 -0.18 -10.02
CA LEU A 487 -1.72 -0.18 -11.48
C LEU A 487 -1.78 -1.61 -12.07
N THR A 488 -2.16 -2.63 -11.29
CA THR A 488 -2.24 -4.03 -11.78
C THR A 488 -3.14 -4.24 -12.99
N THR A 489 -4.16 -3.38 -13.16
CA THR A 489 -5.10 -3.39 -14.29
C THR A 489 -4.60 -2.59 -15.50
N ALA A 490 -3.57 -1.76 -15.35
CA ALA A 490 -2.97 -0.98 -16.43
C ALA A 490 -2.02 -1.85 -17.27
N VAL A 491 -2.59 -2.80 -18.01
CA VAL A 491 -1.86 -3.82 -18.78
C VAL A 491 -0.90 -3.20 -19.81
N ASP A 492 -1.36 -2.15 -20.48
CA ASP A 492 -0.72 -1.55 -21.66
C ASP A 492 -0.01 -0.21 -21.31
N TRP A 493 0.40 -0.05 -20.04
CA TRP A 493 0.97 1.19 -19.49
C TRP A 493 2.17 1.76 -20.27
N VAL A 494 2.96 0.90 -20.94
CA VAL A 494 4.13 1.36 -21.71
C VAL A 494 3.70 2.13 -22.97
N ASP A 495 2.63 1.69 -23.64
CA ASP A 495 2.09 2.40 -24.80
C ASP A 495 1.43 3.72 -24.38
N GLU A 496 0.79 3.77 -23.20
CA GLU A 496 0.19 4.99 -22.65
C GLU A 496 1.25 6.05 -22.26
N ILE A 497 2.35 5.67 -21.60
CA ILE A 497 3.46 6.63 -21.37
C ILE A 497 4.15 7.04 -22.68
N ASN A 498 4.14 6.19 -23.70
CA ASN A 498 4.67 6.53 -25.02
C ASN A 498 3.79 7.58 -25.76
N MET A 499 2.66 8.00 -25.19
CA MET A 499 1.89 9.17 -25.65
C MET A 499 2.31 10.49 -24.99
N LEU A 500 3.36 10.49 -24.14
CA LEU A 500 3.85 11.68 -23.41
C LEU A 500 5.19 12.20 -23.98
N PRO A 501 5.21 12.97 -25.09
CA PRO A 501 6.45 13.38 -25.76
C PRO A 501 7.33 14.37 -24.96
N ALA A 502 6.82 14.96 -23.90
CA ALA A 502 7.55 15.88 -23.02
C ALA A 502 8.16 15.21 -21.77
N LEU A 503 7.92 13.91 -21.57
CA LEU A 503 8.25 13.18 -20.34
C LEU A 503 9.77 13.05 -20.14
N LYS A 504 10.22 13.45 -18.95
CA LYS A 504 11.63 13.43 -18.48
C LYS A 504 11.84 12.52 -17.28
N VAL A 505 10.89 12.50 -16.33
CA VAL A 505 10.98 11.69 -15.11
C VAL A 505 9.72 10.85 -14.97
N LEU A 506 9.89 9.54 -14.86
CA LEU A 506 8.83 8.58 -14.61
C LEU A 506 9.16 7.72 -13.39
N TYR A 507 8.32 7.83 -12.35
CA TYR A 507 8.43 7.07 -11.10
C TYR A 507 7.14 6.26 -10.87
N LEU A 508 7.24 4.94 -11.03
CA LEU A 508 6.16 3.94 -10.88
C LEU A 508 6.57 2.81 -9.91
N LYS A 509 7.26 3.18 -8.82
CA LYS A 509 7.76 2.26 -7.80
C LYS A 509 6.62 1.54 -7.08
N GLN A 510 6.75 0.22 -6.95
CA GLN A 510 5.79 -0.67 -6.28
C GLN A 510 4.34 -0.48 -6.76
N CYS A 511 4.14 -0.18 -8.05
CA CYS A 511 2.81 -0.02 -8.65
C CYS A 511 2.08 -1.34 -8.99
N GLY A 512 2.69 -2.49 -8.70
CA GLY A 512 2.11 -3.81 -8.98
C GLY A 512 2.09 -4.19 -10.46
N LEU A 513 2.84 -3.48 -11.31
CA LEU A 513 2.95 -3.74 -12.74
C LEU A 513 3.47 -5.15 -13.01
N ARG A 514 2.87 -5.85 -13.98
CA ARG A 514 3.16 -7.26 -14.31
C ARG A 514 3.55 -7.53 -15.76
N LYS A 515 3.37 -6.57 -16.66
CA LYS A 515 3.78 -6.68 -18.07
C LYS A 515 4.70 -5.53 -18.46
N THR A 516 5.55 -5.80 -19.44
CA THR A 516 6.44 -4.85 -20.12
C THR A 516 6.52 -5.28 -21.59
N VAL A 517 6.96 -4.39 -22.48
CA VAL A 517 7.07 -4.67 -23.92
C VAL A 517 8.54 -4.76 -24.36
N PRO A 518 8.88 -5.65 -25.30
CA PRO A 518 10.27 -5.90 -25.67
C PRO A 518 10.92 -4.73 -26.42
N PHE A 519 10.12 -3.95 -27.17
CA PHE A 519 10.55 -2.75 -27.88
C PHE A 519 9.33 -1.88 -28.22
N LEU A 520 9.56 -0.58 -28.44
CA LEU A 520 8.56 0.34 -29.01
C LEU A 520 8.79 0.47 -30.51
N ARG A 521 7.73 0.32 -31.34
CA ARG A 521 7.83 0.48 -32.82
C ARG A 521 8.16 1.91 -33.25
N ARG A 522 7.73 2.89 -32.45
CA ARG A 522 8.10 4.31 -32.50
C ARG A 522 8.13 4.78 -31.05
N SER A 523 9.25 5.34 -30.61
CA SER A 523 9.35 5.97 -29.28
C SER A 523 9.14 7.47 -29.43
N ASN A 524 8.17 8.01 -28.68
CA ASN A 524 8.00 9.46 -28.52
C ASN A 524 8.67 9.96 -27.23
N ILE A 525 8.91 9.06 -26.26
CA ILE A 525 9.59 9.32 -24.98
C ILE A 525 11.13 9.36 -25.13
N THR A 526 11.62 10.01 -26.19
CA THR A 526 13.05 10.16 -26.48
C THR A 526 13.75 11.17 -25.56
N GLY A 527 13.00 11.96 -24.79
CA GLY A 527 13.51 12.90 -23.78
C GLY A 527 13.52 12.37 -22.34
N LEU A 528 13.26 11.07 -22.12
CA LEU A 528 13.19 10.47 -20.79
C LEU A 528 14.59 10.34 -20.15
N GLU A 529 14.80 11.07 -19.06
CA GLU A 529 16.07 11.16 -18.32
C GLU A 529 16.10 10.20 -17.13
N VAL A 530 14.95 9.94 -16.48
CA VAL A 530 14.89 9.12 -15.27
C VAL A 530 13.71 8.15 -15.31
N LEU A 531 13.99 6.88 -15.00
CA LEU A 531 13.01 5.78 -14.91
C LEU A 531 13.19 4.99 -13.60
N ASP A 532 12.23 5.07 -12.68
CA ASP A 532 12.08 4.14 -11.55
C ASP A 532 10.83 3.29 -11.77
N ILE A 533 11.02 1.97 -11.92
CA ILE A 533 9.96 0.96 -11.96
C ILE A 533 10.21 -0.14 -10.91
N SER A 534 10.97 0.17 -9.86
CA SER A 534 11.38 -0.77 -8.82
C SER A 534 10.21 -1.39 -8.04
N GLY A 535 10.40 -2.60 -7.51
CA GLY A 535 9.43 -3.31 -6.69
C GLY A 535 8.15 -3.76 -7.41
N ASN A 536 8.10 -3.65 -8.74
CA ASN A 536 7.07 -4.28 -9.58
C ASN A 536 7.37 -5.78 -9.77
N ARG A 537 6.51 -6.52 -10.50
CA ARG A 537 6.58 -8.00 -10.55
C ARG A 537 6.43 -8.54 -11.97
N PHE A 538 7.35 -8.16 -12.84
CA PHE A 538 7.32 -8.49 -14.28
C PHE A 538 7.66 -9.95 -14.60
N HIS A 539 8.49 -10.62 -13.78
CA HIS A 539 8.84 -12.05 -13.94
C HIS A 539 9.21 -12.46 -15.37
N THR A 540 10.08 -11.69 -16.02
CA THR A 540 10.44 -11.84 -17.44
C THR A 540 11.92 -11.62 -17.67
N LYS A 541 12.41 -11.96 -18.87
CA LYS A 541 13.81 -11.68 -19.23
C LYS A 541 14.08 -10.19 -19.24
N ILE A 542 15.26 -9.78 -18.77
CA ILE A 542 15.69 -8.37 -18.82
C ILE A 542 16.00 -7.94 -20.28
N ALA A 543 16.41 -8.87 -21.13
CA ALA A 543 16.59 -8.69 -22.56
C ALA A 543 15.57 -9.53 -23.36
N PRO A 544 14.84 -8.96 -24.34
CA PRO A 544 14.74 -7.55 -24.70
C PRO A 544 13.71 -6.77 -23.84
N ASN A 545 13.92 -5.46 -23.68
CA ASN A 545 12.98 -4.50 -23.08
C ASN A 545 13.11 -3.12 -23.75
N TRP A 546 12.01 -2.37 -23.80
CA TRP A 546 11.93 -1.08 -24.50
C TRP A 546 12.93 -0.01 -24.03
N PHE A 547 13.27 0.02 -22.73
CA PHE A 547 14.13 1.06 -22.14
C PHE A 547 15.59 0.99 -22.64
N TRP A 548 16.05 -0.14 -23.17
CA TRP A 548 17.40 -0.29 -23.76
C TRP A 548 17.64 0.50 -25.06
N ASN A 549 16.58 1.12 -25.62
CA ASN A 549 16.68 2.04 -26.76
C ASN A 549 16.55 3.53 -26.37
N ILE A 550 16.42 3.85 -25.06
CA ILE A 550 16.25 5.23 -24.57
C ILE A 550 17.60 5.78 -24.12
N THR A 551 18.41 6.27 -25.08
CA THR A 551 19.79 6.74 -24.85
C THR A 551 19.91 8.05 -24.05
N SER A 552 18.79 8.71 -23.77
CA SER A 552 18.65 9.90 -22.92
C SER A 552 18.59 9.60 -21.43
N LEU A 553 18.39 8.34 -21.02
CA LEU A 553 18.34 7.97 -19.60
C LEU A 553 19.69 8.25 -18.91
N SER A 554 19.63 9.08 -17.86
CA SER A 554 20.71 9.29 -16.89
C SER A 554 20.55 8.43 -15.64
N ALA A 555 19.33 8.02 -15.27
CA ALA A 555 19.09 7.14 -14.13
C ALA A 555 18.04 6.05 -14.41
N LEU A 556 18.38 4.80 -14.06
CA LEU A 556 17.55 3.61 -14.25
C LEU A 556 17.48 2.79 -12.96
N ASP A 557 16.31 2.77 -12.30
CA ASP A 557 16.01 1.87 -11.18
C ASP A 557 14.98 0.81 -11.58
N ILE A 558 15.44 -0.44 -11.60
CA ILE A 558 14.63 -1.64 -11.83
C ILE A 558 14.79 -2.67 -10.70
N ARG A 559 15.13 -2.22 -9.48
CA ARG A 559 15.31 -3.08 -8.30
C ARG A 559 14.10 -3.95 -8.02
N SER A 560 14.34 -5.20 -7.65
CA SER A 560 13.31 -6.12 -7.14
C SER A 560 12.11 -6.31 -8.08
N CYS A 561 12.34 -6.16 -9.40
CA CYS A 561 11.33 -6.24 -10.46
C CYS A 561 10.97 -7.68 -10.87
N GLY A 562 11.76 -8.66 -10.44
CA GLY A 562 11.68 -10.05 -10.90
C GLY A 562 12.23 -10.25 -12.32
N PHE A 563 13.09 -9.37 -12.81
CA PHE A 563 13.79 -9.58 -14.08
C PHE A 563 14.82 -10.71 -13.96
N PHE A 564 15.07 -11.43 -15.06
CA PHE A 564 16.08 -12.49 -15.10
C PHE A 564 16.90 -12.57 -16.40
N GLY A 565 18.05 -13.26 -16.32
CA GLY A 565 18.99 -13.41 -17.43
C GLY A 565 19.82 -12.16 -17.73
N SER A 566 20.75 -12.29 -18.69
CA SER A 566 21.82 -11.32 -18.97
C SER A 566 21.35 -9.93 -19.40
N ILE A 567 22.07 -8.92 -18.88
CA ILE A 567 22.00 -7.53 -19.36
C ILE A 567 22.48 -7.49 -20.82
N PRO A 568 21.74 -6.85 -21.75
CA PRO A 568 22.08 -6.83 -23.18
C PRO A 568 23.19 -5.82 -23.51
N ASP A 569 23.94 -6.06 -24.59
CA ASP A 569 25.00 -5.16 -25.05
C ASP A 569 24.49 -3.78 -25.49
N GLU A 570 23.20 -3.66 -25.80
CA GLU A 570 22.52 -2.39 -26.11
C GLU A 570 22.73 -1.30 -25.05
N ILE A 571 22.98 -1.69 -23.78
CA ILE A 571 23.27 -0.74 -22.68
C ILE A 571 24.50 0.13 -22.98
N GLY A 572 25.53 -0.39 -23.66
CA GLY A 572 26.75 0.37 -23.99
C GLY A 572 26.56 1.47 -25.05
N ARG A 573 25.32 1.73 -25.47
CA ARG A 573 24.91 2.90 -26.28
C ARG A 573 24.29 4.01 -25.43
N MET A 574 23.96 3.75 -24.16
CA MET A 574 23.30 4.68 -23.24
C MET A 574 24.33 5.62 -22.59
N ALA A 575 25.06 6.40 -23.40
CA ALA A 575 26.18 7.21 -22.94
C ALA A 575 25.81 8.29 -21.89
N SER A 576 24.52 8.64 -21.77
CA SER A 576 24.00 9.57 -20.75
C SER A 576 23.91 8.97 -19.34
N LEU A 577 24.04 7.64 -19.21
CA LEU A 577 23.68 6.88 -18.01
C LEU A 577 24.69 7.13 -16.86
N GLU A 578 24.19 7.69 -15.76
CA GLU A 578 24.94 8.02 -14.55
C GLU A 578 24.62 7.08 -13.39
N GLU A 579 23.38 6.60 -13.25
CA GLU A 579 22.95 5.77 -12.12
C GLU A 579 22.17 4.52 -12.58
N VAL A 580 22.57 3.34 -12.07
CA VAL A 580 21.96 2.06 -12.44
C VAL A 580 21.76 1.17 -11.22
N TYR A 581 20.50 0.83 -10.95
CA TYR A 581 20.07 0.06 -9.80
C TYR A 581 19.34 -1.22 -10.24
N PHE A 582 20.01 -2.36 -10.05
CA PHE A 582 19.55 -3.69 -10.48
C PHE A 582 19.18 -4.63 -9.31
N GLN A 583 19.31 -4.18 -8.06
CA GLN A 583 19.38 -5.05 -6.87
C GLN A 583 18.15 -5.95 -6.69
N GLY A 584 18.36 -7.21 -6.30
CA GLY A 584 17.28 -8.15 -6.01
C GLY A 584 16.50 -8.66 -7.24
N ASN A 585 17.13 -8.69 -8.41
CA ASN A 585 16.66 -9.42 -9.59
C ASN A 585 17.44 -10.75 -9.73
N ASN A 586 17.10 -11.64 -10.67
CA ASN A 586 17.79 -12.92 -10.87
C ASN A 586 18.56 -12.93 -12.21
N LEU A 587 19.55 -12.06 -12.33
CA LEU A 587 20.17 -11.74 -13.62
C LEU A 587 21.07 -12.86 -14.19
N MET A 588 21.40 -13.90 -13.42
CA MET A 588 22.00 -15.19 -13.86
C MET A 588 22.87 -15.08 -15.13
N SER A 589 23.93 -14.28 -15.03
CA SER A 589 24.77 -13.90 -16.18
C SER A 589 26.24 -14.13 -15.86
N THR A 590 26.97 -14.58 -16.89
CA THR A 590 28.43 -14.55 -16.95
C THR A 590 28.88 -13.08 -17.08
N MET A 591 28.97 -12.40 -15.92
CA MET A 591 29.28 -10.98 -15.80
C MET A 591 28.30 -10.00 -16.49
N ILE A 592 28.66 -8.71 -16.41
CA ILE A 592 28.15 -7.63 -17.26
C ILE A 592 28.63 -7.80 -18.72
N PRO A 593 27.90 -7.24 -19.71
CA PRO A 593 28.30 -7.26 -21.12
C PRO A 593 29.60 -6.50 -21.39
N SER A 594 30.28 -6.83 -22.50
CA SER A 594 31.58 -6.22 -22.85
C SER A 594 31.49 -4.74 -23.25
N SER A 595 30.30 -4.30 -23.64
CA SER A 595 29.96 -2.92 -24.00
C SER A 595 29.80 -1.98 -22.79
N PHE A 596 29.73 -2.51 -21.56
CA PHE A 596 29.54 -1.72 -20.34
C PHE A 596 30.69 -0.72 -20.09
N LYS A 597 31.88 -1.02 -20.60
CA LYS A 597 33.06 -0.13 -20.61
C LYS A 597 32.85 1.23 -21.29
N ASN A 598 31.81 1.37 -22.11
CA ASN A 598 31.48 2.61 -22.82
C ASN A 598 30.77 3.65 -21.93
N LEU A 599 30.31 3.28 -20.73
CA LEU A 599 29.47 4.12 -19.86
C LEU A 599 30.30 5.17 -19.07
N CYS A 600 31.02 6.04 -19.76
CA CYS A 600 31.95 7.00 -19.16
C CYS A 600 31.31 8.03 -18.19
N ASN A 601 29.98 8.15 -18.16
CA ASN A 601 29.27 9.03 -17.23
C ASN A 601 28.81 8.33 -15.93
N LEU A 602 28.99 7.01 -15.83
CA LEU A 602 28.46 6.20 -14.72
C LEU A 602 29.08 6.58 -13.37
N LYS A 603 28.23 6.95 -12.42
CA LYS A 603 28.52 7.27 -11.02
C LYS A 603 28.14 6.11 -10.09
N VAL A 604 27.00 5.45 -10.35
CA VAL A 604 26.46 4.40 -9.47
C VAL A 604 26.14 3.15 -10.26
N LEU A 605 26.73 2.03 -9.84
CA LEU A 605 26.37 0.68 -10.27
C LEU A 605 26.05 -0.17 -9.04
N ASP A 606 24.80 -0.59 -8.86
CA ASP A 606 24.40 -1.45 -7.75
C ASP A 606 23.69 -2.73 -8.25
N LEU A 607 24.46 -3.82 -8.20
CA LEU A 607 24.10 -5.19 -8.57
C LEU A 607 23.93 -6.08 -7.31
N ARG A 608 23.67 -5.52 -6.12
CA ARG A 608 23.52 -6.36 -4.91
C ARG A 608 22.39 -7.38 -5.03
N SER A 609 22.64 -8.61 -4.61
CA SER A 609 21.66 -9.71 -4.68
C SER A 609 21.08 -9.97 -6.08
N THR A 610 21.91 -9.90 -7.14
CA THR A 610 21.46 -10.17 -8.53
C THR A 610 21.68 -11.60 -9.01
N ASN A 611 22.21 -12.49 -8.15
CA ASN A 611 22.64 -13.84 -8.49
C ASN A 611 23.70 -13.87 -9.63
N THR A 612 24.61 -12.90 -9.60
CA THR A 612 25.73 -12.78 -10.55
C THR A 612 26.85 -13.75 -10.18
N THR A 613 27.48 -14.34 -11.20
CA THR A 613 28.66 -15.21 -11.09
C THR A 613 29.81 -14.68 -11.95
N GLY A 614 31.03 -15.07 -11.61
CA GLY A 614 32.25 -14.70 -12.34
C GLY A 614 33.44 -14.38 -11.42
N ASP A 615 34.57 -14.01 -12.00
CA ASP A 615 35.72 -13.46 -11.29
C ASP A 615 35.65 -11.93 -11.19
N ILE A 616 35.89 -11.38 -9.99
CA ILE A 616 35.90 -9.94 -9.73
C ILE A 616 36.88 -9.16 -10.64
N ARG A 617 37.95 -9.79 -11.11
CA ARG A 617 38.92 -9.18 -12.04
C ARG A 617 38.31 -8.92 -13.42
N GLU A 618 37.67 -9.92 -14.01
CA GLU A 618 37.03 -9.81 -15.34
C GLU A 618 35.84 -8.83 -15.30
N LEU A 619 35.17 -8.69 -14.15
CA LEU A 619 34.19 -7.60 -13.94
C LEU A 619 34.85 -6.22 -14.07
N ILE A 620 35.99 -6.01 -13.42
CA ILE A 620 36.69 -4.72 -13.38
C ILE A 620 37.31 -4.38 -14.75
N GLU A 621 37.80 -5.36 -15.49
CA GLU A 621 38.26 -5.22 -16.88
C GLU A 621 37.11 -4.83 -17.86
N LYS A 622 35.84 -4.98 -17.43
CA LYS A 622 34.62 -4.58 -18.18
C LYS A 622 33.96 -3.29 -17.67
N LEU A 623 34.41 -2.69 -16.56
CA LEU A 623 33.89 -1.41 -16.07
C LEU A 623 34.31 -0.23 -16.98
N PRO A 624 33.72 0.98 -16.81
CA PRO A 624 34.04 2.16 -17.63
C PRO A 624 35.52 2.58 -17.58
N ASN A 625 36.31 2.09 -18.53
CA ASN A 625 37.73 2.43 -18.69
C ASN A 625 37.89 3.71 -19.53
N CYS A 626 37.45 4.82 -18.97
CA CYS A 626 37.49 6.15 -19.59
C CYS A 626 38.42 7.08 -18.80
N HIS A 627 39.13 7.99 -19.49
CA HIS A 627 40.08 8.96 -18.91
C HIS A 627 39.52 9.82 -17.75
N TRP A 628 38.19 9.87 -17.58
CA TRP A 628 37.49 10.58 -16.51
C TRP A 628 36.44 9.68 -15.87
N ASN A 629 36.81 8.49 -15.36
CA ASN A 629 35.83 7.62 -14.72
C ASN A 629 35.15 8.32 -13.52
N LYS A 630 33.83 8.46 -13.59
CA LYS A 630 33.00 9.12 -12.59
C LYS A 630 32.55 8.18 -11.47
N LEU A 631 32.81 6.87 -11.56
CA LEU A 631 32.23 5.87 -10.66
C LEU A 631 32.55 6.16 -9.19
N GLN A 632 31.48 6.41 -8.42
CA GLN A 632 31.46 6.72 -7.00
C GLN A 632 30.95 5.54 -6.18
N GLN A 633 29.97 4.77 -6.68
CA GLN A 633 29.41 3.62 -5.98
C GLN A 633 29.47 2.34 -6.82
N LEU A 634 30.02 1.28 -6.22
CA LEU A 634 30.03 -0.08 -6.76
C LEU A 634 29.45 -1.05 -5.71
N GLY A 635 28.24 -1.54 -5.96
CA GLY A 635 27.55 -2.52 -5.11
C GLY A 635 27.48 -3.90 -5.76
N LEU A 636 28.10 -4.90 -5.11
CA LEU A 636 28.20 -6.29 -5.58
C LEU A 636 27.86 -7.33 -4.49
N SER A 637 27.59 -6.90 -3.24
CA SER A 637 27.23 -7.79 -2.12
C SER A 637 26.14 -8.82 -2.43
N TYR A 638 26.15 -9.95 -1.71
CA TYR A 638 25.20 -11.06 -1.84
C TYR A 638 25.12 -11.66 -3.26
N ASN A 639 26.27 -11.76 -3.93
CA ASN A 639 26.43 -12.46 -5.21
C ASN A 639 27.48 -13.57 -5.11
N ASN A 640 27.41 -14.55 -6.01
CA ASN A 640 28.38 -15.64 -6.09
C ASN A 640 29.57 -15.27 -7.00
N ILE A 641 30.11 -14.06 -6.81
CA ILE A 641 31.32 -13.56 -7.45
C ILE A 641 32.53 -14.07 -6.64
N GLY A 642 33.52 -14.62 -7.34
CA GLY A 642 34.75 -15.15 -6.76
C GLY A 642 35.99 -14.43 -7.26
N GLY A 643 37.13 -15.14 -7.23
CA GLY A 643 38.41 -14.63 -7.71
C GLY A 643 39.23 -13.93 -6.63
N THR A 644 40.12 -13.05 -7.08
CA THR A 644 41.02 -12.25 -6.24
C THR A 644 40.92 -10.77 -6.64
N LEU A 645 40.95 -9.87 -5.65
CA LEU A 645 40.85 -8.43 -5.91
C LEU A 645 42.09 -7.94 -6.69
N PRO A 646 41.92 -7.29 -7.87
CA PRO A 646 43.05 -6.80 -8.68
C PRO A 646 43.63 -5.49 -8.11
N ASN A 647 44.43 -4.75 -8.89
CA ASN A 647 44.81 -3.38 -8.55
C ASN A 647 43.67 -2.39 -8.89
N TRP A 648 43.31 -1.51 -7.96
CA TRP A 648 42.19 -0.55 -8.06
C TRP A 648 42.64 0.88 -8.39
N SER A 649 43.95 1.17 -8.36
CA SER A 649 44.49 2.54 -8.25
C SER A 649 44.20 3.46 -9.43
N GLU A 650 44.10 2.93 -10.65
CA GLU A 650 43.76 3.71 -11.86
C GLU A 650 42.25 3.73 -12.15
N PRO A 651 41.56 2.58 -12.31
CA PRO A 651 40.18 2.61 -12.81
C PRO A 651 39.17 3.15 -11.79
N LEU A 652 39.45 3.09 -10.48
CA LEU A 652 38.44 3.30 -9.43
C LEU A 652 38.81 4.38 -8.40
N ALA A 653 39.73 5.29 -8.75
CA ALA A 653 40.19 6.39 -7.88
C ALA A 653 39.13 7.45 -7.51
N ASN A 654 37.90 7.38 -8.05
CA ASN A 654 36.79 8.27 -7.69
C ASN A 654 35.75 7.65 -6.73
N LEU A 655 35.98 6.40 -6.30
CA LEU A 655 35.02 5.61 -5.55
C LEU A 655 34.85 6.13 -4.10
N THR A 656 33.59 6.32 -3.69
CA THR A 656 33.16 6.71 -2.34
C THR A 656 32.43 5.59 -1.60
N VAL A 657 31.86 4.61 -2.32
CA VAL A 657 31.10 3.48 -1.75
C VAL A 657 31.48 2.17 -2.46
N LEU A 658 32.00 1.21 -1.70
CA LEU A 658 32.34 -0.12 -2.17
C LEU A 658 31.68 -1.19 -1.29
N LEU A 659 30.74 -1.95 -1.86
CA LEU A 659 29.99 -3.00 -1.14
C LEU A 659 30.23 -4.36 -1.78
N LEU A 660 31.10 -5.18 -1.18
CA LEU A 660 31.49 -6.53 -1.63
C LEU A 660 31.12 -7.61 -0.61
N SER A 661 30.23 -7.32 0.33
CA SER A 661 29.91 -8.22 1.45
C SER A 661 29.15 -9.48 1.03
N ASN A 662 29.43 -10.60 1.71
CA ASN A 662 28.80 -11.89 1.47
C ASN A 662 28.95 -12.35 0.00
N THR A 663 30.19 -12.40 -0.48
CA THR A 663 30.56 -12.99 -1.78
C THR A 663 31.58 -14.10 -1.60
N ASN A 664 32.09 -14.67 -2.70
CA ASN A 664 33.06 -15.76 -2.69
C ASN A 664 34.49 -15.27 -3.00
N ILE A 665 34.74 -13.96 -2.95
CA ILE A 665 36.05 -13.33 -3.18
C ILE A 665 37.07 -13.81 -2.15
N SER A 666 38.30 -14.03 -2.60
CA SER A 666 39.36 -14.70 -1.84
C SER A 666 40.75 -14.07 -2.04
N GLY A 667 41.72 -14.53 -1.25
CA GLY A 667 43.12 -14.10 -1.35
C GLY A 667 43.46 -12.84 -0.56
N ALA A 668 44.65 -12.29 -0.79
CA ALA A 668 45.18 -11.17 -0.04
C ALA A 668 44.57 -9.82 -0.49
N MET A 669 44.41 -8.88 0.44
CA MET A 669 43.96 -7.52 0.10
C MET A 669 45.04 -6.76 -0.70
N PRO A 670 44.72 -6.24 -1.90
CA PRO A 670 45.66 -5.47 -2.71
C PRO A 670 45.88 -4.09 -2.08
N SER A 671 47.14 -3.67 -1.94
CA SER A 671 47.52 -2.41 -1.28
C SER A 671 46.79 -1.17 -1.85
N SER A 672 46.46 -1.20 -3.14
CA SER A 672 45.73 -0.16 -3.86
C SER A 672 44.35 0.21 -3.28
N ILE A 673 43.64 -0.70 -2.60
CA ILE A 673 42.31 -0.38 -2.05
C ILE A 673 42.42 0.67 -0.92
N TRP A 674 43.53 0.66 -0.19
CA TRP A 674 43.84 1.59 0.88
C TRP A 674 44.26 2.96 0.36
N ALA A 675 44.59 3.08 -0.93
CA ALA A 675 44.87 4.36 -1.59
C ALA A 675 43.60 5.08 -2.10
N LEU A 676 42.41 4.48 -1.95
CA LEU A 676 41.13 5.07 -2.35
C LEU A 676 40.63 6.06 -1.29
N THR A 677 41.36 7.16 -1.11
CA THR A 677 41.16 8.16 -0.02
C THR A 677 39.77 8.81 0.00
N LYS A 678 39.00 8.70 -1.08
CA LYS A 678 37.60 9.16 -1.19
C LYS A 678 36.55 8.20 -0.62
N LEU A 679 36.94 6.98 -0.18
CA LEU A 679 35.99 6.01 0.38
C LEU A 679 35.35 6.52 1.67
N ASN A 680 34.03 6.67 1.63
CA ASN A 680 33.16 6.88 2.79
C ASN A 680 32.62 5.54 3.31
N ILE A 681 32.40 4.55 2.46
CA ILE A 681 31.82 3.26 2.84
C ILE A 681 32.61 2.12 2.18
N LEU A 682 33.18 1.23 3.00
CA LEU A 682 33.86 0.01 2.56
C LEU A 682 33.28 -1.19 3.29
N ASP A 683 32.56 -2.07 2.59
CA ASP A 683 32.00 -3.29 3.17
C ASP A 683 32.56 -4.54 2.48
N LEU A 684 33.36 -5.30 3.23
CA LEU A 684 34.03 -6.53 2.82
C LEU A 684 33.60 -7.73 3.70
N CYS A 685 32.54 -7.59 4.51
CA CYS A 685 32.11 -8.64 5.46
C CYS A 685 31.81 -9.99 4.78
N SER A 686 31.97 -11.12 5.48
CA SER A 686 31.63 -12.47 5.00
C SER A 686 32.29 -12.81 3.65
N ASN A 687 33.62 -12.79 3.61
CA ASN A 687 34.43 -13.13 2.43
C ASN A 687 35.66 -13.97 2.80
N LYS A 688 36.26 -14.66 1.82
CA LYS A 688 37.46 -15.51 2.00
C LYS A 688 38.77 -14.72 1.89
N LEU A 689 38.72 -13.43 2.20
CA LEU A 689 39.85 -12.50 2.20
C LEU A 689 40.80 -12.80 3.36
N ASN A 690 42.12 -12.74 3.10
CA ASN A 690 43.15 -13.05 4.09
C ASN A 690 44.34 -12.07 4.05
N GLY A 691 45.31 -12.29 4.94
CA GLY A 691 46.51 -11.46 5.07
C GLY A 691 46.46 -10.49 6.24
N THR A 692 47.32 -9.48 6.21
CA THR A 692 47.47 -8.49 7.28
C THR A 692 47.23 -7.08 6.73
N VAL A 693 46.38 -6.31 7.41
CA VAL A 693 46.15 -4.88 7.16
C VAL A 693 46.83 -4.08 8.26
N ARG A 694 47.58 -3.04 7.89
CA ARG A 694 48.31 -2.18 8.84
C ARG A 694 47.63 -0.84 9.10
N GLU A 695 47.98 -0.21 10.21
CA GLU A 695 47.59 1.16 10.58
C GLU A 695 47.93 2.21 9.51
N ASP A 696 49.12 2.13 8.90
CA ASP A 696 49.57 3.01 7.81
C ASP A 696 48.72 2.87 6.54
N GLN A 697 48.12 1.70 6.32
CA GLN A 697 47.25 1.44 5.19
C GLN A 697 45.84 1.99 5.47
N LEU A 698 45.24 1.61 6.61
CA LEU A 698 43.92 2.11 7.00
C LEU A 698 43.90 3.64 7.17
N GLY A 699 44.99 4.24 7.66
CA GLY A 699 45.10 5.68 7.89
C GLY A 699 44.92 6.55 6.63
N ASN A 700 45.13 6.01 5.43
CA ASN A 700 44.85 6.74 4.19
C ASN A 700 43.35 6.93 3.89
N LEU A 701 42.46 6.12 4.49
CA LEU A 701 41.01 6.20 4.28
C LEU A 701 40.36 7.26 5.19
N THR A 702 40.84 8.50 5.13
CA THR A 702 40.46 9.58 6.06
C THR A 702 38.98 9.97 6.02
N ASN A 703 38.28 9.76 4.90
CA ASN A 703 36.85 10.05 4.74
C ASN A 703 35.92 8.92 5.23
N LEU A 704 36.45 7.82 5.78
CA LEU A 704 35.69 6.60 6.02
C LEU A 704 34.65 6.73 7.14
N VAL A 705 33.39 6.56 6.77
CA VAL A 705 32.19 6.56 7.63
C VAL A 705 31.68 5.15 7.91
N TYR A 706 32.06 4.12 7.16
CA TYR A 706 31.71 2.72 7.46
C TYR A 706 32.79 1.75 7.00
N LEU A 707 33.12 0.77 7.86
CA LEU A 707 34.13 -0.26 7.60
C LEU A 707 33.64 -1.65 8.04
N GLY A 708 33.12 -2.42 7.08
CA GLY A 708 32.75 -3.82 7.27
C GLY A 708 33.91 -4.76 6.99
N LEU A 709 34.46 -5.42 8.03
CA LEU A 709 35.52 -6.45 7.91
C LEU A 709 35.16 -7.77 8.62
N GLY A 710 33.97 -7.87 9.21
CA GLY A 710 33.53 -9.04 9.99
C GLY A 710 33.43 -10.32 9.16
N ASN A 711 33.69 -11.47 9.77
CA ASN A 711 33.68 -12.77 9.08
C ASN A 711 34.61 -12.82 7.84
N THR A 712 35.86 -12.37 8.04
CA THR A 712 36.98 -12.51 7.09
C THR A 712 38.19 -13.10 7.80
N HIS A 713 39.24 -13.51 7.07
CA HIS A 713 40.50 -14.00 7.64
C HIS A 713 41.57 -12.89 7.70
N LEU A 714 41.15 -11.62 7.76
CA LEU A 714 42.03 -10.46 7.78
C LEU A 714 42.50 -10.14 9.20
N GLN A 715 43.82 -10.00 9.37
CA GLN A 715 44.42 -9.56 10.63
C GLN A 715 44.71 -8.07 10.59
N ILE A 716 44.06 -7.28 11.45
CA ILE A 716 44.41 -5.86 11.62
C ILE A 716 45.57 -5.76 12.60
N LYS A 717 46.70 -5.16 12.17
CA LYS A 717 47.84 -4.82 13.02
C LYS A 717 47.99 -3.31 13.11
N ALA A 718 47.56 -2.77 14.24
CA ALA A 718 47.77 -1.39 14.66
C ALA A 718 48.37 -1.39 16.07
N SER A 719 49.05 -0.30 16.43
CA SER A 719 49.67 -0.10 17.73
C SER A 719 48.65 -0.01 18.87
N SER A 720 49.13 0.17 20.10
CA SER A 720 48.32 0.52 21.27
C SER A 720 47.59 1.86 21.11
N ASP A 721 48.25 2.77 20.40
CA ASP A 721 48.18 4.23 20.45
C ASP A 721 47.70 4.86 19.13
N TRP A 722 47.55 4.05 18.07
CA TRP A 722 47.01 4.49 16.79
C TRP A 722 45.55 4.95 16.91
N ILE A 723 45.35 6.25 16.68
CA ILE A 723 44.02 6.86 16.52
C ILE A 723 43.69 6.82 15.01
N PRO A 724 42.62 6.13 14.57
CA PRO A 724 42.22 6.15 13.17
C PRO A 724 41.75 7.57 12.78
N PRO A 725 42.17 8.11 11.62
CA PRO A 725 41.84 9.48 11.21
C PRO A 725 40.42 9.64 10.64
N PHE A 726 39.56 8.64 10.81
CA PHE A 726 38.24 8.51 10.21
C PHE A 726 37.19 8.11 11.26
N LYS A 727 35.90 8.44 11.03
CA LYS A 727 34.83 8.34 12.03
C LYS A 727 33.73 7.38 11.58
N LEU A 728 33.81 6.13 12.05
CA LEU A 728 32.91 5.05 11.64
C LEU A 728 31.53 5.10 12.31
N GLN A 729 30.52 4.70 11.55
CA GLN A 729 29.32 3.97 11.96
C GLN A 729 29.65 2.47 11.99
N PHE A 730 29.06 1.74 12.92
CA PHE A 730 29.51 0.41 13.33
C PHE A 730 28.39 -0.64 13.28
N SER A 731 28.78 -1.91 13.22
CA SER A 731 27.86 -3.05 13.12
C SER A 731 28.41 -4.33 13.75
N GLY A 732 27.53 -5.22 14.23
CA GLY A 732 27.89 -6.49 14.87
C GLY A 732 28.06 -6.36 16.39
N ASN A 733 28.76 -7.27 17.05
CA ASN A 733 28.91 -7.21 18.51
C ASN A 733 29.88 -6.09 18.95
N LEU A 734 29.57 -5.41 20.06
CA LEU A 734 30.44 -4.37 20.63
C LEU A 734 31.80 -4.99 21.03
N PRO A 735 32.95 -4.48 20.53
CA PRO A 735 34.21 -5.23 20.64
C PRO A 735 34.74 -5.36 22.07
N LEU A 736 35.04 -6.58 22.51
CA LEU A 736 35.56 -6.87 23.86
C LEU A 736 36.89 -6.16 24.20
N TRP A 737 37.68 -5.74 23.21
CA TRP A 737 38.90 -4.98 23.46
C TRP A 737 38.62 -3.52 23.86
N MET A 738 37.42 -2.99 23.63
CA MET A 738 37.00 -1.62 23.94
C MET A 738 37.25 -1.34 25.44
N GLY A 739 36.60 -2.09 26.32
CA GLY A 739 36.80 -2.06 27.78
C GLY A 739 38.12 -2.68 28.30
N LYS A 740 39.15 -2.75 27.46
CA LYS A 740 40.54 -3.07 27.84
C LYS A 740 41.56 -2.09 27.28
N LYS A 741 41.24 -1.37 26.20
CA LYS A 741 42.09 -0.29 25.64
C LYS A 741 41.65 1.12 26.03
N PHE A 742 40.35 1.39 26.21
CA PHE A 742 39.86 2.69 26.66
C PHE A 742 39.98 2.82 28.19
N LEU A 743 41.23 2.98 28.65
CA LEU A 743 41.60 3.35 30.03
C LEU A 743 41.23 4.84 30.29
N PRO A 744 41.39 5.40 31.52
CA PRO A 744 40.44 6.36 32.10
C PRO A 744 40.52 7.80 31.57
N ILE A 745 40.13 7.99 30.31
CA ILE A 745 39.96 9.30 29.64
C ILE A 745 38.63 9.42 28.87
N LEU A 746 37.92 8.31 28.62
CA LEU A 746 36.69 8.31 27.83
C LEU A 746 35.47 8.64 28.72
N SER A 747 35.07 9.92 28.74
CA SER A 747 33.90 10.39 29.48
C SER A 747 32.57 10.25 28.71
N LEU A 748 32.61 10.18 27.38
CA LEU A 748 31.42 10.07 26.52
C LEU A 748 31.57 8.98 25.46
N LEU A 749 30.60 8.06 25.41
CA LEU A 749 30.46 7.04 24.38
C LEU A 749 29.02 7.06 23.83
N ARG A 750 28.85 7.62 22.63
CA ARG A 750 27.57 7.64 21.89
C ARG A 750 27.68 6.76 20.65
N LEU A 751 26.93 5.66 20.65
CA LEU A 751 26.86 4.64 19.59
C LEU A 751 25.41 4.41 19.11
N ARG A 752 24.53 5.39 19.36
CA ARG A 752 23.12 5.41 18.97
C ARG A 752 22.90 5.26 17.45
N SER A 753 21.76 4.68 17.05
CA SER A 753 21.32 4.53 15.65
C SER A 753 22.36 3.79 14.77
N ASN A 754 22.88 2.67 15.29
CA ASN A 754 23.85 1.82 14.61
C ASN A 754 23.30 0.40 14.41
N MET A 755 24.10 -0.49 13.81
CA MET A 755 23.74 -1.88 13.57
C MET A 755 24.44 -2.82 14.58
N PHE A 756 24.67 -2.37 15.83
CA PHE A 756 25.25 -3.25 16.85
C PHE A 756 24.25 -4.33 17.29
N SER A 757 24.77 -5.49 17.69
CA SER A 757 23.98 -6.68 18.03
C SER A 757 24.55 -7.45 19.23
N GLY A 758 23.74 -8.35 19.81
CA GLY A 758 24.18 -9.25 20.87
C GLY A 758 24.29 -8.55 22.23
N HIS A 759 25.03 -9.12 23.17
CA HIS A 759 25.05 -8.62 24.56
C HIS A 759 25.94 -7.38 24.73
N ILE A 760 25.54 -6.49 25.65
CA ILE A 760 26.41 -5.42 26.16
C ILE A 760 27.53 -6.11 26.97
N PRO A 761 28.82 -5.99 26.60
CA PRO A 761 29.87 -6.76 27.23
C PRO A 761 30.28 -6.17 28.58
N THR A 762 30.53 -7.02 29.58
CA THR A 762 30.97 -6.60 30.93
C THR A 762 32.31 -5.85 30.90
N GLU A 763 33.16 -6.12 29.90
CA GLU A 763 34.31 -5.30 29.51
C GLU A 763 34.02 -3.79 29.56
N LEU A 764 32.89 -3.34 28.99
CA LEU A 764 32.55 -1.92 28.87
C LEU A 764 32.50 -1.20 30.22
N THR A 765 32.22 -1.93 31.30
CA THR A 765 32.09 -1.39 32.66
C THR A 765 33.43 -1.11 33.34
N ARG A 766 34.57 -1.36 32.67
CA ARG A 766 35.93 -1.00 33.13
C ARG A 766 36.40 0.39 32.71
N ILE A 767 35.51 1.21 32.12
CA ILE A 767 35.82 2.57 31.66
C ILE A 767 35.44 3.55 32.78
N ASP A 768 36.31 3.64 33.81
CA ASP A 768 35.99 4.29 35.10
C ASP A 768 35.49 5.75 35.01
N GLN A 769 35.87 6.48 33.95
CA GLN A 769 35.53 7.89 33.75
C GLN A 769 34.26 8.12 32.91
N LEU A 770 33.61 7.07 32.42
CA LEU A 770 32.44 7.20 31.54
C LEU A 770 31.26 7.84 32.30
N GLN A 771 30.75 8.96 31.77
CA GLN A 771 29.63 9.73 32.31
C GLN A 771 28.43 9.70 31.36
N PHE A 772 28.66 9.72 30.04
CA PHE A 772 27.61 9.65 29.03
C PHE A 772 27.74 8.34 28.24
N LEU A 773 26.72 7.47 28.31
CA LEU A 773 26.64 6.22 27.56
C LEU A 773 25.30 6.11 26.84
N ASP A 774 25.32 6.11 25.51
CA ASP A 774 24.12 6.05 24.66
C ASP A 774 24.29 4.97 23.58
N LEU A 775 23.56 3.87 23.75
CA LEU A 775 23.51 2.71 22.86
C LEU A 775 22.12 2.56 22.21
N ALA A 776 21.29 3.61 22.24
CA ALA A 776 19.90 3.52 21.78
C ALA A 776 19.78 3.19 20.28
N GLU A 777 18.61 2.75 19.82
CA GLU A 777 18.35 2.41 18.41
C GLU A 777 19.41 1.46 17.81
N ASN A 778 19.53 0.28 18.41
CA ASN A 778 20.43 -0.80 17.99
C ASN A 778 19.70 -2.16 18.13
N TYR A 779 20.42 -3.27 17.96
CA TYR A 779 19.90 -4.64 18.12
C TYR A 779 20.58 -5.37 19.31
N PHE A 780 20.95 -4.63 20.37
CA PHE A 780 21.49 -5.24 21.59
C PHE A 780 20.44 -6.12 22.26
N SER A 781 20.86 -7.27 22.79
CA SER A 781 19.99 -8.33 23.32
C SER A 781 20.63 -9.09 24.47
N GLY A 782 19.81 -9.68 25.35
CA GLY A 782 20.25 -10.19 26.65
C GLY A 782 20.10 -9.14 27.76
N SER A 783 20.68 -9.39 28.93
CA SER A 783 20.49 -8.53 30.11
C SER A 783 21.44 -7.34 30.20
N ILE A 784 21.02 -6.33 30.96
CA ILE A 784 21.88 -5.24 31.43
C ILE A 784 22.93 -5.84 32.38
N PRO A 785 24.24 -5.62 32.20
CA PRO A 785 25.25 -6.22 33.08
C PRO A 785 25.24 -5.64 34.49
N ASP A 786 25.13 -6.47 35.53
CA ASP A 786 25.19 -6.06 36.95
C ASP A 786 26.43 -5.21 37.28
N SER A 787 27.53 -5.45 36.56
CA SER A 787 28.81 -4.77 36.71
C SER A 787 28.79 -3.30 36.26
N LEU A 788 27.67 -2.77 35.75
CA LEU A 788 27.50 -1.37 35.32
C LEU A 788 27.87 -0.35 36.41
N VAL A 789 27.70 -0.74 37.68
CA VAL A 789 28.14 0.02 38.88
C VAL A 789 29.64 0.35 38.92
N ASN A 790 30.47 -0.39 38.18
CA ASN A 790 31.92 -0.15 38.12
C ASN A 790 32.29 1.17 37.39
N LEU A 791 31.36 1.76 36.63
CA LEU A 791 31.52 3.08 35.99
C LEU A 791 31.62 4.18 37.06
N SER A 792 32.83 4.35 37.60
CA SER A 792 33.08 5.10 38.83
C SER A 792 32.65 6.57 38.77
N ALA A 793 32.70 7.22 37.61
CA ALA A 793 32.22 8.59 37.43
C ALA A 793 30.68 8.73 37.46
N MET A 794 29.92 7.67 37.15
CA MET A 794 28.48 7.62 37.40
C MET A 794 28.16 7.26 38.86
N ALA A 795 29.06 6.56 39.56
CA ALA A 795 28.80 5.96 40.87
C ALA A 795 29.32 6.76 42.09
N ARG A 796 30.43 7.51 41.97
CA ARG A 796 31.15 8.10 43.12
C ARG A 796 31.21 9.63 43.07
N THR A 797 31.05 10.25 44.24
CA THR A 797 30.91 11.71 44.42
C THR A 797 32.23 12.43 44.74
N SER A 798 33.40 11.81 44.53
CA SER A 798 34.69 12.42 44.91
C SER A 798 35.91 11.88 44.15
N GLY A 799 36.86 12.78 43.83
CA GLY A 799 38.26 12.39 43.62
C GLY A 799 39.03 13.07 42.48
N TYR A 800 38.39 13.36 41.33
CA TYR A 800 39.11 13.78 40.13
C TYR A 800 38.66 15.14 39.58
N SER A 801 39.49 16.16 39.81
CA SER A 801 39.40 17.47 39.17
C SER A 801 40.26 17.49 37.90
N VAL A 802 39.64 17.31 36.73
CA VAL A 802 40.29 17.55 35.43
C VAL A 802 39.40 18.45 34.58
N LEU A 803 39.84 19.70 34.40
CA LEU A 803 39.39 20.70 33.41
C LEU A 803 37.87 20.78 33.15
N LEU A 804 37.22 21.64 33.94
CA LEU A 804 35.80 22.00 33.82
C LEU A 804 35.45 22.67 32.48
N ASP A 805 36.43 23.29 31.83
CA ASP A 805 36.21 24.28 30.75
C ASP A 805 35.68 23.69 29.44
N GLU A 806 35.85 22.39 29.17
CA GLU A 806 35.37 21.73 27.95
C GLU A 806 34.00 21.05 28.13
N VAL A 807 33.59 20.76 29.37
CA VAL A 807 32.25 20.22 29.70
C VAL A 807 31.17 21.30 29.65
N ILE A 808 31.55 22.55 29.92
CA ILE A 808 30.67 23.74 29.83
C ILE A 808 30.10 23.94 28.41
N ALA A 809 30.71 23.34 27.38
CA ALA A 809 30.23 23.40 26.00
C ALA A 809 29.03 22.49 25.68
N THR A 810 28.68 21.51 26.54
CA THR A 810 27.61 20.52 26.25
C THR A 810 26.48 20.47 27.28
N GLY A 811 26.71 20.89 28.53
CA GLY A 811 25.64 21.15 29.51
C GLY A 811 24.78 19.92 29.88
N GLN A 812 25.39 18.74 29.96
CA GLN A 812 24.76 17.48 30.34
C GLN A 812 25.65 16.75 31.34
N GLY A 813 25.12 16.32 32.50
CA GLY A 813 25.84 15.45 33.43
C GLY A 813 25.74 13.98 33.02
N ALA A 814 25.67 13.07 33.99
CA ALA A 814 25.77 11.64 33.68
C ALA A 814 24.45 11.08 33.10
N ILE A 815 24.55 10.37 31.96
CA ILE A 815 23.41 9.93 31.16
C ILE A 815 23.63 8.48 30.72
N LEU A 816 22.59 7.66 30.84
CA LEU A 816 22.57 6.29 30.34
C LEU A 816 21.31 6.04 29.51
N ASN A 817 21.49 5.73 28.22
CA ASN A 817 20.39 5.47 27.29
C ASN A 817 20.60 4.16 26.52
N PHE A 818 19.70 3.21 26.72
CA PHE A 818 19.63 1.92 26.01
C PHE A 818 18.29 1.72 25.26
N SER A 819 17.49 2.78 25.05
CA SER A 819 16.15 2.63 24.47
C SER A 819 16.15 2.13 23.01
N TRP A 820 15.02 1.57 22.56
CA TRP A 820 14.87 0.99 21.23
C TRP A 820 15.94 -0.08 20.92
N ASN A 821 15.95 -1.14 21.72
CA ASN A 821 16.79 -2.32 21.57
C ASN A 821 15.96 -3.61 21.85
N LEU A 822 16.63 -4.76 21.99
CA LEU A 822 16.04 -6.07 22.28
C LEU A 822 16.52 -6.61 23.65
N ILE A 823 16.81 -5.71 24.59
CA ILE A 823 17.38 -6.03 25.92
C ILE A 823 16.27 -6.64 26.79
N ASN A 824 16.56 -7.75 27.47
CA ASN A 824 15.59 -8.52 28.26
C ASN A 824 16.16 -8.96 29.62
N GLY A 825 15.37 -9.70 30.39
CA GLY A 825 15.69 -10.00 31.79
C GLY A 825 15.34 -8.82 32.71
N GLU A 826 15.94 -8.77 33.89
CA GLU A 826 15.59 -7.81 34.94
C GLU A 826 16.52 -6.58 34.94
N ILE A 827 16.04 -5.47 35.52
CA ILE A 827 16.90 -4.29 35.78
C ILE A 827 17.73 -4.60 37.05
N PRO A 828 19.07 -4.49 37.03
CA PRO A 828 19.88 -4.83 38.20
C PRO A 828 19.64 -3.92 39.42
N GLU A 829 19.52 -4.48 40.62
CA GLU A 829 19.55 -3.73 41.90
C GLU A 829 20.91 -3.03 42.17
N THR A 830 21.93 -3.26 41.35
CA THR A 830 23.16 -2.45 41.36
C THR A 830 22.98 -1.08 40.70
N ILE A 831 21.95 -0.86 39.86
CA ILE A 831 21.75 0.40 39.14
C ILE A 831 21.54 1.59 40.08
N GLY A 832 20.90 1.38 41.23
CA GLY A 832 20.69 2.41 42.25
C GLY A 832 21.97 2.93 42.93
N GLN A 833 23.12 2.32 42.64
CA GLN A 833 24.43 2.79 43.11
C GLN A 833 25.07 3.84 42.18
N LEU A 834 24.47 4.11 41.01
CA LEU A 834 24.91 5.16 40.07
C LEU A 834 24.51 6.57 40.54
N LYS A 835 25.05 7.00 41.70
CA LYS A 835 24.59 8.20 42.44
C LYS A 835 24.68 9.53 41.70
N GLN A 836 25.39 9.63 40.58
CA GLN A 836 25.51 10.85 39.77
C GLN A 836 24.64 10.84 38.51
N LEU A 837 23.90 9.75 38.24
CA LEU A 837 23.08 9.60 37.03
C LEU A 837 21.91 10.61 36.99
N GLU A 838 21.93 11.52 36.01
CA GLU A 838 20.91 12.55 35.78
C GLU A 838 19.81 12.12 34.81
N SER A 839 20.13 11.22 33.86
CA SER A 839 19.17 10.70 32.88
C SER A 839 19.27 9.19 32.67
N LEU A 840 18.12 8.52 32.65
CA LEU A 840 18.00 7.07 32.39
C LEU A 840 16.84 6.78 31.42
N ASP A 841 17.15 6.28 30.22
CA ASP A 841 16.14 5.81 29.26
C ASP A 841 16.39 4.34 28.89
N LEU A 842 15.44 3.48 29.26
CA LEU A 842 15.42 2.04 28.96
C LEU A 842 14.17 1.67 28.15
N SER A 843 13.44 2.65 27.60
CA SER A 843 12.16 2.43 26.93
C SER A 843 12.27 1.60 25.64
N HIS A 844 11.16 1.00 25.21
CA HIS A 844 11.11 0.16 23.99
C HIS A 844 12.16 -0.96 24.00
N ASN A 845 12.03 -1.86 24.98
CA ASN A 845 12.86 -3.05 25.18
C ASN A 845 11.98 -4.22 25.65
N GLU A 846 12.59 -5.37 25.97
CA GLU A 846 11.94 -6.59 26.46
C GLU A 846 12.18 -6.83 27.97
N LEU A 847 12.47 -5.77 28.75
CA LEU A 847 12.79 -5.89 30.19
C LEU A 847 11.58 -6.36 31.02
N SER A 848 11.84 -7.13 32.06
CA SER A 848 10.86 -7.77 32.95
C SER A 848 11.27 -7.66 34.43
N GLY A 849 10.52 -8.31 35.34
CA GLY A 849 10.79 -8.24 36.78
C GLY A 849 10.19 -6.98 37.42
N GLU A 850 10.62 -6.64 38.64
CA GLU A 850 10.18 -5.42 39.33
C GLU A 850 11.13 -4.23 39.08
N ILE A 851 10.64 -3.00 39.27
CA ILE A 851 11.52 -1.81 39.27
C ILE A 851 12.36 -1.84 40.55
N PRO A 852 13.71 -1.88 40.47
CA PRO A 852 14.58 -2.07 41.63
C PRO A 852 14.35 -1.03 42.73
N SER A 853 14.30 -1.51 43.97
CA SER A 853 14.05 -0.68 45.15
C SER A 853 15.15 0.38 45.37
N SER A 854 16.38 0.06 44.97
CA SER A 854 17.53 0.97 44.98
C SER A 854 17.41 2.15 43.99
N MET A 855 16.52 2.13 43.00
CA MET A 855 16.36 3.27 42.08
C MET A 855 15.77 4.52 42.76
N GLN A 856 15.14 4.37 43.93
CA GLN A 856 14.72 5.50 44.79
C GLN A 856 15.92 6.32 45.29
N ASP A 857 17.10 5.72 45.28
CA ASP A 857 18.33 6.17 45.93
C ASP A 857 19.24 6.95 44.94
N LEU A 858 18.73 7.21 43.72
CA LEU A 858 19.35 7.97 42.62
C LEU A 858 19.00 9.46 42.72
N ASN A 859 19.59 10.16 43.70
CA ASN A 859 19.23 11.54 44.04
C ASN A 859 19.54 12.60 42.96
N ALA A 860 20.39 12.28 41.97
CA ALA A 860 20.71 13.17 40.84
C ALA A 860 19.72 13.04 39.65
N LEU A 861 18.89 11.98 39.64
CA LEU A 861 18.09 11.63 38.46
C LEU A 861 16.96 12.64 38.25
N GLY A 862 17.04 13.40 37.15
CA GLY A 862 16.06 14.40 36.74
C GLY A 862 15.18 13.97 35.55
N THR A 863 15.61 12.98 34.76
CA THR A 863 14.80 12.44 33.65
C THR A 863 14.85 10.91 33.61
N MET A 864 13.68 10.26 33.54
CA MET A 864 13.58 8.81 33.50
C MET A 864 12.46 8.34 32.55
N ASN A 865 12.75 7.29 31.76
CA ASN A 865 11.77 6.62 30.90
C ASN A 865 11.98 5.10 30.90
N LEU A 866 10.94 4.36 31.29
CA LEU A 866 10.88 2.89 31.35
C LEU A 866 9.72 2.32 30.50
N SER A 867 9.08 3.15 29.68
CA SER A 867 7.89 2.81 28.90
C SER A 867 8.12 1.70 27.87
N TYR A 868 7.06 1.01 27.47
CA TYR A 868 7.07 -0.07 26.48
C TYR A 868 8.10 -1.18 26.79
N ASN A 869 8.00 -1.71 28.01
CA ASN A 869 8.67 -2.92 28.49
C ASN A 869 7.62 -3.89 29.09
N ASN A 870 8.07 -5.00 29.66
CA ASN A 870 7.25 -6.03 30.32
C ASN A 870 7.43 -6.02 31.86
N LEU A 871 7.67 -4.85 32.45
CA LEU A 871 7.92 -4.68 33.89
C LEU A 871 6.65 -4.92 34.74
N SER A 872 6.87 -5.29 35.99
CA SER A 872 5.84 -5.72 36.95
C SER A 872 6.06 -5.17 38.36
N GLY A 873 5.12 -5.42 39.27
CA GLY A 873 5.25 -5.02 40.68
C GLY A 873 4.83 -3.59 40.98
N ARG A 874 5.20 -3.12 42.18
CA ARG A 874 4.87 -1.76 42.66
C ARG A 874 5.97 -0.77 42.28
N ILE A 875 5.59 0.38 41.71
CA ILE A 875 6.51 1.52 41.53
C ILE A 875 7.05 1.98 42.91
N PRO A 876 8.38 2.00 43.12
CA PRO A 876 8.98 2.38 44.40
C PRO A 876 8.63 3.81 44.84
N ARG A 877 8.33 4.02 46.12
CA ARG A 877 7.86 5.31 46.66
C ARG A 877 8.99 6.19 47.19
N GLY A 878 9.94 6.52 46.30
CA GLY A 878 11.00 7.50 46.54
C GLY A 878 10.61 8.92 46.13
N ASN A 879 11.34 9.93 46.65
CA ASN A 879 11.06 11.36 46.44
C ASN A 879 11.03 11.79 44.96
N THR A 880 11.80 11.13 44.10
CA THR A 880 11.83 11.36 42.64
C THR A 880 10.93 10.39 41.88
N MET A 881 11.02 9.09 42.19
CA MET A 881 10.24 8.02 41.53
C MET A 881 8.73 8.27 41.50
N GLY A 882 8.14 8.80 42.58
CA GLY A 882 6.71 9.11 42.63
C GLY A 882 6.28 10.37 41.88
N SER A 883 7.22 11.13 41.30
CA SER A 883 6.99 12.46 40.69
C SER A 883 7.13 12.50 39.16
N TYR A 884 7.65 11.44 38.54
CA TYR A 884 7.67 11.29 37.09
C TYR A 884 6.24 11.15 36.52
N ASP A 885 6.05 11.56 35.27
CA ASP A 885 4.74 11.45 34.61
C ASP A 885 4.37 9.98 34.34
N ALA A 886 3.07 9.69 34.26
CA ALA A 886 2.56 8.37 33.94
C ALA A 886 3.03 7.85 32.56
N SER A 887 3.39 8.75 31.63
CA SER A 887 4.01 8.37 30.35
C SER A 887 5.35 7.65 30.51
N SER A 888 6.16 7.96 31.53
CA SER A 888 7.44 7.27 31.81
C SER A 888 7.29 5.76 32.11
N TYR A 889 6.08 5.29 32.37
CA TYR A 889 5.79 3.90 32.75
C TYR A 889 4.81 3.18 31.79
N ILE A 890 4.26 3.89 30.79
CA ILE A 890 3.19 3.37 29.92
C ILE A 890 3.61 2.12 29.15
N GLY A 891 2.67 1.23 28.81
CA GLY A 891 2.92 -0.02 28.09
C GLY A 891 3.29 -1.21 29.00
N ASN A 892 3.82 -0.97 30.19
CA ASN A 892 4.13 -2.03 31.17
C ASN A 892 2.85 -2.58 31.84
N ILE A 893 2.36 -3.73 31.37
CA ILE A 893 1.10 -4.33 31.85
C ILE A 893 1.20 -4.87 33.29
N GLY A 894 2.41 -5.10 33.83
CA GLY A 894 2.59 -5.60 35.18
C GLY A 894 2.61 -4.53 36.28
N LEU A 895 2.89 -3.26 35.96
CA LEU A 895 3.13 -2.20 36.96
C LEU A 895 1.85 -1.71 37.65
N CYS A 896 2.01 -1.28 38.91
CA CYS A 896 0.99 -0.60 39.70
C CYS A 896 1.59 0.42 40.70
N GLY A 897 0.73 1.28 41.25
CA GLY A 897 1.07 2.35 42.19
C GLY A 897 1.23 3.71 41.49
N PRO A 898 1.11 4.84 42.23
CA PRO A 898 1.34 6.17 41.67
C PRO A 898 2.72 6.28 41.01
N PRO A 899 2.87 6.95 39.85
CA PRO A 899 1.88 7.81 39.19
C PRO A 899 0.75 7.09 38.42
N LEU A 900 0.80 5.75 38.28
CA LEU A 900 -0.26 4.99 37.61
C LEU A 900 -1.55 4.95 38.43
N THR A 901 -2.70 4.93 37.75
CA THR A 901 -4.04 4.87 38.35
C THR A 901 -4.40 3.49 38.94
N ARG A 902 -3.57 2.47 38.68
CA ARG A 902 -3.78 1.09 39.15
C ARG A 902 -3.18 0.91 40.53
N ASN A 903 -3.94 0.35 41.46
CA ASN A 903 -3.51 0.20 42.85
C ASN A 903 -2.71 -1.12 43.06
N CYS A 904 -1.90 -1.20 44.12
CA CYS A 904 -1.26 -2.47 44.52
C CYS A 904 -1.72 -2.88 45.92
N SER A 905 -2.41 -4.02 46.02
CA SER A 905 -2.73 -4.70 47.28
C SER A 905 -1.59 -5.66 47.67
N GLY A 906 -1.34 -5.83 48.97
CA GLY A 906 -0.08 -6.42 49.47
C GLY A 906 -0.10 -7.91 49.82
N ASN A 907 1.05 -8.55 49.62
CA ASN A 907 1.55 -9.81 50.19
C ASN A 907 0.67 -11.08 50.11
N ALA A 908 0.93 -11.89 49.08
CA ALA A 908 0.94 -13.35 49.17
C ALA A 908 2.11 -13.91 48.34
N THR A 909 2.90 -14.83 48.91
CA THR A 909 4.09 -15.41 48.26
C THR A 909 3.77 -16.51 47.26
N SER A 910 4.66 -16.74 46.29
CA SER A 910 4.45 -17.66 45.17
C SER A 910 4.39 -19.14 45.58
N LYS A 911 3.18 -19.72 45.64
CA LYS A 911 2.76 -20.96 44.96
C LYS A 911 1.27 -21.26 45.24
N ASP A 912 0.64 -21.93 44.27
CA ASP A 912 -0.73 -22.44 44.27
C ASP A 912 -1.87 -21.44 44.57
N LEU A 913 -2.56 -20.98 43.51
CA LEU A 913 -4.02 -20.76 43.35
C LEU A 913 -4.29 -20.23 41.91
N PRO A 914 -5.54 -20.19 41.39
CA PRO A 914 -5.79 -20.46 39.95
C PRO A 914 -5.86 -19.22 39.05
N ARG A 915 -6.10 -19.48 37.75
CA ARG A 915 -6.52 -18.48 36.75
C ARG A 915 -7.67 -17.60 37.27
N ASN A 916 -7.54 -16.30 37.00
CA ASN A 916 -8.53 -15.24 37.25
C ASN A 916 -8.78 -15.01 38.74
N HIS A 917 -8.44 -13.84 39.27
CA HIS A 917 -9.34 -12.71 39.10
C HIS A 917 -8.65 -11.32 39.21
N VAL A 918 -9.18 -10.36 38.45
CA VAL A 918 -8.80 -8.93 38.33
C VAL A 918 -9.25 -8.12 39.56
N ASP A 919 -9.13 -6.78 39.57
CA ASP A 919 -9.77 -5.80 40.49
C ASP A 919 -11.29 -6.01 40.66
N LEU A 920 -11.65 -7.04 41.40
CA LEU A 920 -12.97 -7.66 41.28
C LEU A 920 -14.06 -7.02 42.15
N GLU A 921 -13.77 -6.16 43.11
CA GLU A 921 -14.85 -5.48 43.85
C GLU A 921 -15.54 -4.40 43.02
N HIS A 922 -14.91 -3.92 41.95
CA HIS A 922 -15.61 -3.20 40.87
C HIS A 922 -15.80 -4.07 39.63
N ILE A 923 -14.83 -4.87 39.20
CA ILE A 923 -15.00 -5.65 37.96
C ILE A 923 -15.86 -6.90 38.15
N SER A 924 -15.99 -7.56 39.32
CA SER A 924 -17.13 -8.49 39.57
C SER A 924 -18.40 -7.78 39.94
N LEU A 925 -18.38 -6.57 40.49
CA LEU A 925 -19.63 -5.85 40.67
C LEU A 925 -20.22 -5.51 39.29
N TYR A 926 -19.42 -5.03 38.34
CA TYR A 926 -19.88 -4.78 36.97
C TYR A 926 -20.04 -6.06 36.13
N LEU A 927 -19.11 -7.01 36.15
CA LEU A 927 -19.22 -8.28 35.41
C LEU A 927 -20.26 -9.22 36.05
N GLY A 928 -20.50 -9.13 37.35
CA GLY A 928 -21.51 -9.87 38.10
C GLY A 928 -22.88 -9.18 38.09
N MET A 929 -22.96 -7.85 37.97
CA MET A 929 -24.18 -7.17 37.52
C MET A 929 -24.47 -7.50 36.05
N ALA A 930 -23.45 -7.62 35.18
CA ALA A 930 -23.64 -7.99 33.77
C ALA A 930 -24.03 -9.47 33.62
N ILE A 931 -23.35 -10.40 34.28
CA ILE A 931 -23.70 -11.83 34.35
C ILE A 931 -25.03 -12.00 35.07
N GLY A 932 -25.29 -11.27 36.16
CA GLY A 932 -26.57 -11.28 36.87
C GLY A 932 -27.72 -10.72 36.03
N PHE A 933 -27.49 -9.66 35.25
CA PHE A 933 -28.44 -9.12 34.28
C PHE A 933 -28.66 -10.10 33.12
N VAL A 934 -27.60 -10.68 32.56
CA VAL A 934 -27.69 -11.68 31.48
C VAL A 934 -28.41 -12.93 31.99
N LEU A 935 -28.08 -13.47 33.16
CA LEU A 935 -28.72 -14.65 33.76
C LEU A 935 -30.17 -14.36 34.16
N SER A 936 -30.48 -13.21 34.76
CA SER A 936 -31.88 -12.87 35.09
C SER A 936 -32.71 -12.60 33.83
N LEU A 937 -32.14 -11.97 32.80
CA LEU A 937 -32.75 -11.82 31.47
C LEU A 937 -32.93 -13.18 30.78
N TRP A 938 -31.96 -14.10 30.88
CA TRP A 938 -32.11 -15.50 30.43
C TRP A 938 -33.16 -16.26 31.23
N VAL A 939 -33.28 -16.07 32.54
CA VAL A 939 -34.35 -16.66 33.36
C VAL A 939 -35.72 -16.11 32.95
N VAL A 940 -35.85 -14.80 32.72
CA VAL A 940 -37.08 -14.19 32.19
C VAL A 940 -37.39 -14.71 30.77
N LEU A 941 -36.40 -14.82 29.89
CA LEU A 941 -36.57 -15.39 28.55
C LEU A 941 -36.96 -16.87 28.60
N CYS A 942 -36.33 -17.68 29.45
CA CYS A 942 -36.69 -19.08 29.66
C CYS A 942 -38.11 -19.22 30.25
N LEU A 943 -38.49 -18.38 31.21
CA LEU A 943 -39.87 -18.34 31.72
C LEU A 943 -40.85 -17.95 30.60
N LEU A 944 -40.52 -17.01 29.71
CA LEU A 944 -41.32 -16.68 28.53
C LEU A 944 -41.33 -17.80 27.46
N LEU A 945 -40.25 -18.60 27.34
CA LEU A 945 -40.21 -19.76 26.45
C LEU A 945 -41.09 -20.90 26.96
N PHE A 946 -41.02 -21.23 28.26
CA PHE A 946 -41.72 -22.38 28.85
C PHE A 946 -43.15 -22.05 29.36
N LYS A 947 -43.42 -20.88 29.96
CA LYS A 947 -44.78 -20.45 30.35
C LYS A 947 -45.46 -19.68 29.22
N THR A 948 -46.16 -20.42 28.36
CA THR A 948 -46.95 -19.92 27.22
C THR A 948 -47.93 -18.77 27.57
N SER A 949 -48.55 -18.79 28.76
CA SER A 949 -49.43 -17.70 29.21
C SER A 949 -48.70 -16.37 29.42
N TRP A 950 -47.49 -16.42 30.00
CA TRP A 950 -46.66 -15.22 30.23
C TRP A 950 -46.13 -14.69 28.90
N ARG A 951 -45.74 -15.57 27.97
CA ARG A 951 -45.37 -15.21 26.59
C ARG A 951 -46.44 -14.37 25.90
N LYS A 952 -47.70 -14.82 25.96
CA LYS A 952 -48.83 -14.09 25.36
C LYS A 952 -49.01 -12.71 25.98
N SER A 953 -49.03 -12.59 27.30
CA SER A 953 -49.18 -11.29 27.98
C SER A 953 -48.05 -10.32 27.69
N TYR A 954 -46.79 -10.78 27.66
CA TYR A 954 -45.63 -9.94 27.34
C TYR A 954 -45.70 -9.38 25.91
N PHE A 955 -45.92 -10.23 24.90
CA PHE A 955 -46.01 -9.75 23.52
C PHE A 955 -47.24 -8.86 23.27
N MET A 956 -48.39 -9.13 23.92
CA MET A 956 -49.54 -8.22 23.88
C MET A 956 -49.25 -6.85 24.50
N PHE A 957 -48.41 -6.77 25.54
CA PHE A 957 -47.97 -5.49 26.11
C PHE A 957 -47.05 -4.73 25.15
N VAL A 958 -46.03 -5.40 24.59
CA VAL A 958 -45.08 -4.80 23.64
C VAL A 958 -45.81 -4.25 22.41
N ASP A 959 -46.71 -5.02 21.81
CA ASP A 959 -47.54 -4.60 20.67
C ASP A 959 -48.43 -3.39 21.01
N ARG A 960 -48.96 -3.31 22.24
CA ARG A 960 -49.69 -2.12 22.75
C ARG A 960 -48.81 -0.87 22.82
N GLN A 961 -47.55 -0.99 23.24
CA GLN A 961 -46.62 0.14 23.29
C GLN A 961 -46.14 0.55 21.89
N GLN A 962 -45.83 -0.43 21.02
CA GLN A 962 -45.46 -0.19 19.63
C GLN A 962 -46.57 0.56 18.88
N LYS A 963 -47.84 0.21 19.11
CA LYS A 963 -49.00 0.93 18.56
C LYS A 963 -49.10 2.37 19.10
N LYS A 964 -48.88 2.62 20.40
CA LYS A 964 -48.83 3.99 20.96
C LYS A 964 -47.72 4.84 20.33
N ILE A 965 -46.51 4.28 20.21
CA ILE A 965 -45.35 4.97 19.62
C ILE A 965 -45.61 5.26 18.14
N TYR A 966 -46.07 4.27 17.37
CA TYR A 966 -46.40 4.42 15.96
C TYR A 966 -47.46 5.51 15.72
N VAL A 967 -48.53 5.53 16.51
CA VAL A 967 -49.57 6.59 16.44
C VAL A 967 -48.98 7.96 16.77
N SER A 968 -48.17 8.08 17.83
CA SER A 968 -47.51 9.35 18.20
C SER A 968 -46.57 9.86 17.11
N VAL A 969 -45.80 8.97 16.48
CA VAL A 969 -44.90 9.29 15.35
C VAL A 969 -45.71 9.70 14.12
N LYS A 970 -46.81 9.00 13.78
CA LYS A 970 -47.69 9.38 12.66
C LYS A 970 -48.35 10.74 12.88
N ILE A 971 -48.81 11.04 14.10
CA ILE A 971 -49.38 12.35 14.45
C ILE A 971 -48.31 13.45 14.30
N ARG A 972 -47.12 13.27 14.88
CA ARG A 972 -46.02 14.25 14.74
C ARG A 972 -45.60 14.43 13.28
N SER A 973 -45.53 13.36 12.49
CA SER A 973 -45.23 13.41 11.06
C SER A 973 -46.31 14.14 10.26
N ALA A 974 -47.59 13.92 10.57
CA ALA A 974 -48.70 14.63 9.92
C ALA A 974 -48.73 16.13 10.26
N VAL A 975 -48.44 16.50 11.51
CA VAL A 975 -48.29 17.90 11.94
C VAL A 975 -47.10 18.55 11.23
N LEU A 976 -45.96 17.86 11.13
CA LEU A 976 -44.77 18.36 10.42
C LEU A 976 -45.04 18.55 8.92
N LYS A 977 -45.72 17.59 8.27
CA LYS A 977 -46.14 17.70 6.87
C LYS A 977 -47.13 18.84 6.63
N ARG A 978 -48.06 19.12 7.56
CA ARG A 978 -48.93 20.30 7.48
C ARG A 978 -48.15 21.61 7.62
N LYS A 979 -47.15 21.69 8.52
CA LYS A 979 -46.27 22.87 8.61
C LYS A 979 -45.40 23.08 7.36
N LEU A 980 -44.90 22.01 6.74
CA LEU A 980 -44.08 22.11 5.52
C LEU A 980 -44.90 22.38 4.25
N GLY A 981 -46.13 21.86 4.18
CA GLY A 981 -47.03 22.10 3.05
C GLY A 981 -47.64 23.51 3.00
N ALA A 982 -47.65 24.23 4.13
CA ALA A 982 -48.23 25.58 4.23
C ALA A 982 -47.34 26.71 3.69
N ASN A 983 -46.09 26.41 3.27
CA ASN A 983 -45.15 27.41 2.74
C ASN A 983 -45.09 27.46 1.20
N ASN A 984 -45.91 26.68 0.49
CA ASN A 984 -45.84 26.50 -0.97
C ASN A 984 -47.20 26.79 -1.69
N HIS A 985 -48.06 27.63 -1.10
CA HIS A 985 -49.29 28.16 -1.72
C HIS A 985 -49.48 29.62 -1.34
#